data_AF-A0A2V2NGL9-F1
#
_entry.id   AF-A0A2V2NGL9-F1
#
_cell.length_a   1.000
_cell.length_b   1.000
_cell.length_c   1.000
_cell.angle_alpha   90.00
_cell.angle_beta   90.00
_cell.angle_gamma   90.00
#
_symmetry.space_group_name_H-M   'P 1'
#
loop_
_entity.id
_entity.type
_entity.pdbx_description
1 polymer ?
#
loop_
_entity_poly.entity_id
_entity_poly.type
_entity_poly.pdbx_seq_one_letter_code
_entity_poly.pdbx_strand_id
1 'polypeptide(L)'
;MLDCCKKLNINCINLILLISLLLIPVSVSSSEILYDGPFVISDNPVGITSYVSNKTYDIADNTPLGLLASVPDLSLKVSDKKYQDKGILLLDGIGSYEYNKGSGNTWVCEINGVVLNDYANPETEGLNIKKVTDDDTVVFYYGKSPITSATAIASLKFSNSGSNTDSVKPSSEKKSLDKAPVISQQMASGNDSYGSWSLHLNGAISDTINQSFFEEAASCHSGSWKDKDGNEYTGLPVWRLLGWVDDNVSHGKSGFNQTAFDSGYTIIVKAGDGFTREFSTTDIGTSDDVIIANQVNGKPLAKEGEKPSYPLKLVGPNITGGNSVGNIVEIQLTGLPSLLEEPKESAKSTENLNTTSSSIPKVHVVLYAQDGKSVLNETTVDYQWMEKNLPVIGDGKKEFRYEGITNNPKDIWDSNLSFPGGFKIKSAVKGTLIKDLVDLVGGMEPGTSVKLVASDGYETKLGYSSVYPNPDAIKKAGEPFIAWNKDGKNVPEFKDGYQLFFTGGDDQTFSNWDMHDTMDSNYWHYYWEGGVQYPSAAGLASKYIDEIQVFSVPESAWKLDLDGSALGGVETNISSGYFDSALVCQFGSNHSASYTDHDGKIWKGMPLWFLAGFVDDADQHSNNAYNESLADNGYQIIITGKDGTTKVIDSTDAKRNDKYIIASTVDGAHLSKDDPSWPLILTGSSVSEPVLGVSKIELKPLN
;
A
#
# COMPACT_ATOMS: atom_id res chain seq x y z
N MET A 1 42.75 20.56 57.31
CA MET A 1 42.56 20.92 58.74
C MET A 1 41.09 21.26 58.91
N LEU A 2 40.42 20.63 59.87
CA LEU A 2 39.09 20.93 60.44
C LEU A 2 37.93 21.20 59.43
N ASP A 3 36.78 20.51 59.47
CA ASP A 3 36.27 19.57 60.48
C ASP A 3 35.92 18.21 59.89
N CYS A 4 36.57 17.16 60.43
CA CYS A 4 36.22 15.77 60.12
C CYS A 4 35.00 15.33 60.95
N CYS A 5 34.02 14.75 60.27
CA CYS A 5 32.87 14.08 60.86
C CYS A 5 33.27 13.16 62.03
N LYS A 6 32.62 13.33 63.19
CA LYS A 6 32.61 12.34 64.27
C LYS A 6 31.19 11.84 64.51
N LYS A 7 31.04 10.53 64.30
CA LYS A 7 30.03 9.64 64.89
C LYS A 7 28.57 9.89 64.51
N LEU A 8 28.04 8.97 63.71
CA LEU A 8 27.16 7.93 64.28
C LEU A 8 27.27 6.65 63.44
N ASN A 9 27.68 5.55 64.09
CA ASN A 9 27.65 4.20 63.51
C ASN A 9 26.20 3.74 63.37
N ILE A 10 25.84 3.14 62.24
CA ILE A 10 25.11 1.86 62.13
C ILE A 10 25.52 1.24 60.79
N ASN A 11 26.04 0.01 60.81
CA ASN A 11 26.43 -0.76 59.63
C ASN A 11 25.54 -2.00 59.49
N CYS A 12 24.80 -2.10 58.38
CA CYS A 12 24.32 -3.35 57.80
C CYS A 12 24.51 -3.23 56.27
N ILE A 13 25.50 -3.89 55.67
CA ILE A 13 25.39 -5.24 55.09
C ILE A 13 24.52 -5.26 53.82
N ASN A 14 25.12 -5.17 52.62
CA ASN A 14 25.29 -6.35 51.75
C ASN A 14 26.05 -6.12 50.42
N LEU A 15 26.96 -7.07 50.15
CA LEU A 15 27.25 -7.75 48.88
C LEU A 15 27.31 -6.96 47.55
N ILE A 16 28.53 -6.78 47.05
CA ILE A 16 28.83 -6.42 45.65
C ILE A 16 29.00 -7.72 44.84
N LEU A 17 28.36 -7.82 43.67
CA LEU A 17 28.72 -8.78 42.62
C LEU A 17 29.00 -8.00 41.32
N LEU A 18 30.19 -8.18 40.75
CA LEU A 18 30.56 -7.56 39.47
C LEU A 18 29.79 -8.21 38.32
N ILE A 19 29.21 -7.39 37.44
CA ILE A 19 28.95 -7.77 36.05
C ILE A 19 29.86 -6.93 35.15
N SER A 20 30.75 -7.63 34.44
CA SER A 20 31.60 -7.06 33.40
C SER A 20 30.75 -6.80 32.16
N LEU A 21 30.34 -5.55 31.94
CA LEU A 21 29.62 -5.17 30.74
C LEU A 21 30.59 -5.09 29.56
N LEU A 22 30.57 -6.10 28.67
CA LEU A 22 31.16 -5.95 27.34
C LEU A 22 30.33 -4.95 26.55
N LEU A 23 30.89 -3.77 26.30
CA LEU A 23 30.38 -2.86 25.28
C LEU A 23 30.64 -3.47 23.90
N ILE A 24 29.63 -4.10 23.33
CA ILE A 24 29.57 -4.38 21.90
C ILE A 24 28.97 -3.12 21.24
N PRO A 25 29.68 -2.44 20.33
CA PRO A 25 29.08 -1.35 19.58
C PRO A 25 27.99 -1.91 18.67
N VAL A 26 26.76 -1.45 18.85
CA VAL A 26 25.67 -1.69 17.89
C VAL A 26 25.92 -0.76 16.70
N SER A 27 26.58 -1.27 15.66
CA SER A 27 26.58 -0.60 14.36
C SER A 27 25.19 -0.70 13.76
N VAL A 28 24.40 0.36 13.91
CA VAL A 28 23.19 0.55 13.11
C VAL A 28 23.64 0.81 11.67
N SER A 29 23.39 -0.14 10.78
CA SER A 29 23.71 -0.03 9.37
C SER A 29 22.61 0.73 8.66
N SER A 30 22.80 2.03 8.44
CA SER A 30 22.03 2.77 7.43
C SER A 30 22.42 2.28 6.03
N SER A 31 21.46 1.98 5.17
CA SER A 31 21.73 1.64 3.77
C SER A 31 22.21 2.89 3.01
N GLU A 32 23.38 2.85 2.38
CA GLU A 32 23.90 3.94 1.54
C GLU A 32 23.30 3.86 0.12
N ILE A 33 22.54 4.87 -0.30
CA ILE A 33 22.01 4.95 -1.66
C ILE A 33 23.13 5.48 -2.57
N LEU A 34 23.66 4.60 -3.43
CA LEU A 34 24.75 4.93 -4.36
C LEU A 34 24.23 5.54 -5.67
N TYR A 35 22.96 5.29 -6.01
CA TYR A 35 22.27 5.85 -7.18
C TYR A 35 20.74 5.67 -7.02
N ASP A 36 19.96 6.70 -7.33
CA ASP A 36 18.53 6.59 -7.62
C ASP A 36 18.23 7.53 -8.80
N GLY A 37 17.72 7.01 -9.90
CA GLY A 37 17.62 7.77 -11.15
C GLY A 37 16.93 7.07 -12.32
N PRO A 38 16.80 7.77 -13.46
CA PRO A 38 16.09 7.29 -14.63
C PRO A 38 16.86 6.23 -15.42
N PHE A 39 16.17 5.53 -16.32
CA PHE A 39 16.82 4.70 -17.34
C PHE A 39 17.58 5.57 -18.33
N VAL A 40 18.84 5.19 -18.59
CA VAL A 40 19.61 5.65 -19.75
C VAL A 40 19.90 4.44 -20.62
N ILE A 41 18.92 4.06 -21.44
CA ILE A 41 19.05 3.04 -22.48
C ILE A 41 19.44 3.73 -23.79
N SER A 42 20.40 3.16 -24.51
CA SER A 42 20.76 3.51 -25.88
C SER A 42 20.63 2.27 -26.77
N ASP A 43 20.89 2.40 -28.08
CA ASP A 43 21.00 1.24 -28.96
C ASP A 43 22.43 0.67 -29.06
N ASN A 44 23.36 1.15 -28.21
CA ASN A 44 24.79 0.83 -28.31
C ASN A 44 25.24 -0.16 -27.22
N PRO A 45 26.10 -1.14 -27.55
CA PRO A 45 26.69 -1.98 -26.53
C PRO A 45 27.63 -1.18 -25.62
N VAL A 46 27.59 -1.51 -24.33
CA VAL A 46 28.48 -0.93 -23.31
C VAL A 46 29.56 -1.95 -22.96
N GLY A 47 30.82 -1.50 -22.96
CA GLY A 47 31.98 -2.35 -22.72
C GLY A 47 32.34 -2.46 -21.24
N ILE A 48 32.19 -3.65 -20.64
CA ILE A 48 32.65 -3.94 -19.26
C ILE A 48 33.97 -4.70 -19.28
N THR A 49 34.96 -4.22 -18.53
CA THR A 49 36.27 -4.89 -18.40
C THR A 49 36.35 -5.72 -17.12
N SER A 50 36.69 -7.01 -17.25
CA SER A 50 36.89 -7.89 -16.09
C SER A 50 38.17 -7.51 -15.34
N TYR A 51 38.08 -7.29 -14.02
CA TYR A 51 39.26 -7.04 -13.18
C TYR A 51 40.16 -8.30 -12.99
N VAL A 52 39.69 -9.48 -13.42
CA VAL A 52 40.41 -10.76 -13.27
C VAL A 52 41.24 -11.09 -14.50
N SER A 53 40.70 -10.86 -15.70
CA SER A 53 41.36 -11.21 -16.97
C SER A 53 41.85 -9.99 -17.75
N ASN A 54 41.45 -8.77 -17.37
CA ASN A 54 41.59 -7.52 -18.13
C ASN A 54 40.96 -7.57 -19.54
N LYS A 55 40.06 -8.53 -19.80
CA LYS A 55 39.30 -8.60 -21.05
C LYS A 55 38.04 -7.75 -20.95
N THR A 56 37.77 -6.96 -21.99
CA THR A 56 36.52 -6.23 -22.18
C THR A 56 35.48 -7.12 -22.87
N TYR A 57 34.23 -6.97 -22.43
CA TYR A 57 33.05 -7.66 -22.91
C TYR A 57 32.00 -6.61 -23.29
N ASP A 58 31.58 -6.64 -24.55
CA ASP A 58 30.49 -5.80 -25.05
C ASP A 58 29.17 -6.44 -24.61
N ILE A 59 28.41 -5.75 -23.76
CA ILE A 59 27.09 -6.17 -23.28
C ILE A 59 26.03 -5.17 -23.73
N ALA A 60 24.76 -5.58 -23.74
CA ALA A 60 23.67 -4.63 -23.98
C ALA A 60 23.43 -3.77 -22.73
N ASP A 61 23.25 -2.47 -22.93
CA ASP A 61 22.93 -1.50 -21.89
C ASP A 61 21.56 -1.74 -21.23
N ASN A 62 20.57 -2.25 -21.98
CA ASN A 62 19.30 -2.75 -21.44
C ASN A 62 19.42 -4.11 -20.73
N THR A 63 20.44 -4.28 -19.90
CA THR A 63 20.62 -5.37 -18.92
C THR A 63 21.04 -4.77 -17.57
N PRO A 64 20.83 -5.45 -16.43
CA PRO A 64 21.24 -4.93 -15.12
C PRO A 64 22.71 -4.45 -15.05
N LEU A 65 23.67 -5.21 -15.59
CA LEU A 65 25.06 -4.76 -15.67
C LEU A 65 25.27 -3.62 -16.67
N GLY A 66 24.46 -3.57 -17.73
CA GLY A 66 24.46 -2.49 -18.71
C GLY A 66 24.05 -1.15 -18.10
N LEU A 67 22.98 -1.15 -17.30
CA LEU A 67 22.52 0.02 -16.54
C LEU A 67 23.59 0.50 -15.54
N LEU A 68 24.18 -0.40 -14.77
CA LEU A 68 25.29 -0.06 -13.87
C LEU A 68 26.45 0.60 -14.60
N ALA A 69 26.79 0.13 -15.81
CA ALA A 69 27.89 0.67 -16.59
C ALA A 69 27.52 1.96 -17.36
N SER A 70 26.25 2.38 -17.40
CA SER A 70 25.84 3.67 -17.95
C SER A 70 25.87 4.82 -16.93
N VAL A 71 25.92 4.51 -15.63
CA VAL A 71 26.04 5.52 -14.55
C VAL A 71 27.45 6.13 -14.54
N PRO A 72 27.60 7.46 -14.75
CA PRO A 72 28.89 8.13 -14.65
C PRO A 72 29.53 7.96 -13.27
N ASP A 73 30.86 7.90 -13.23
CA ASP A 73 31.68 7.79 -12.01
C ASP A 73 31.45 6.55 -11.12
N LEU A 74 30.60 5.60 -11.52
CA LEU A 74 30.35 4.36 -10.78
C LEU A 74 31.50 3.35 -10.95
N SER A 75 32.25 3.11 -9.88
CA SER A 75 33.43 2.21 -9.90
C SER A 75 33.03 0.74 -9.76
N LEU A 76 32.83 0.05 -10.89
CA LEU A 76 32.42 -1.36 -10.93
C LEU A 76 33.60 -2.35 -10.85
N LYS A 77 33.46 -3.38 -10.01
CA LYS A 77 34.35 -4.56 -9.98
C LYS A 77 33.60 -5.77 -10.51
N VAL A 78 33.72 -6.01 -11.82
CA VAL A 78 33.07 -7.16 -12.50
C VAL A 78 34.10 -8.24 -12.80
N SER A 79 33.78 -9.52 -12.60
CA SER A 79 34.63 -10.63 -13.04
C SER A 79 33.98 -11.57 -14.05
N ASP A 80 34.83 -12.14 -14.89
CA ASP A 80 34.49 -13.16 -15.90
C ASP A 80 34.79 -14.59 -15.43
N LYS A 81 34.94 -14.81 -14.11
CA LYS A 81 35.20 -16.13 -13.47
C LYS A 81 34.18 -17.21 -13.87
N LYS A 82 32.98 -16.81 -14.31
CA LYS A 82 31.90 -17.70 -14.75
C LYS A 82 31.50 -17.51 -16.22
N TYR A 83 32.22 -16.70 -16.97
CA TYR A 83 31.88 -16.44 -18.36
C TYR A 83 32.12 -17.67 -19.26
N GLN A 84 33.21 -18.42 -19.04
CA GLN A 84 33.48 -19.66 -19.79
C GLN A 84 32.52 -20.80 -19.43
N ASP A 85 32.10 -20.89 -18.17
CA ASP A 85 31.25 -21.99 -17.66
C ASP A 85 29.75 -21.75 -17.89
N LYS A 86 29.30 -20.49 -17.83
CA LYS A 86 27.89 -20.09 -17.71
C LYS A 86 27.50 -18.89 -18.57
N GLY A 87 28.42 -18.26 -19.31
CA GLY A 87 28.14 -17.06 -20.12
C GLY A 87 27.88 -15.78 -19.34
N ILE A 88 28.05 -15.78 -18.01
CA ILE A 88 27.75 -14.65 -17.13
C ILE A 88 28.99 -13.92 -16.62
N LEU A 89 28.84 -12.62 -16.44
CA LEU A 89 29.72 -11.74 -15.68
C LEU A 89 29.16 -11.56 -14.25
N LEU A 90 30.02 -11.54 -13.24
CA LEU A 90 29.64 -11.42 -11.83
C LEU A 90 29.96 -10.02 -11.29
N LEU A 91 29.00 -9.41 -10.61
CA LEU A 91 29.18 -8.16 -9.88
C LEU A 91 29.87 -8.45 -8.52
N ASP A 92 31.20 -8.41 -8.50
CA ASP A 92 31.99 -8.59 -7.28
C ASP A 92 32.17 -7.29 -6.47
N GLY A 93 31.67 -6.14 -6.93
CA GLY A 93 31.59 -4.94 -6.10
C GLY A 93 31.28 -3.63 -6.83
N ILE A 94 30.90 -2.61 -6.05
CA ILE A 94 30.71 -1.22 -6.49
C ILE A 94 31.37 -0.30 -5.45
N GLY A 95 32.31 0.54 -5.86
CA GLY A 95 33.03 1.43 -4.95
C GLY A 95 33.75 0.68 -3.82
N SER A 96 33.41 0.98 -2.57
CA SER A 96 33.89 0.31 -1.36
C SER A 96 33.16 -1.01 -1.03
N TYR A 97 32.05 -1.29 -1.72
CA TYR A 97 31.12 -2.38 -1.42
C TYR A 97 31.46 -3.64 -2.21
N GLU A 98 32.48 -4.37 -1.74
CA GLU A 98 33.02 -5.58 -2.37
C GLU A 98 32.41 -6.89 -1.83
N TYR A 99 32.13 -7.83 -2.73
CA TYR A 99 31.75 -9.21 -2.40
C TYR A 99 32.76 -9.87 -1.46
N ASN A 100 32.27 -10.35 -0.32
CA ASN A 100 33.09 -10.98 0.71
C ASN A 100 32.41 -12.21 1.30
N LYS A 101 32.79 -13.37 0.76
CA LYS A 101 32.33 -14.70 1.21
C LYS A 101 32.56 -14.97 2.71
N GLY A 102 33.56 -14.33 3.32
CA GLY A 102 33.87 -14.52 4.75
C GLY A 102 32.89 -13.80 5.69
N SER A 103 32.44 -12.59 5.32
CA SER A 103 31.38 -11.89 6.05
C SER A 103 29.97 -12.33 5.64
N GLY A 104 29.84 -12.88 4.43
CA GLY A 104 28.56 -13.17 3.78
C GLY A 104 28.01 -12.00 2.95
N ASN A 105 28.81 -10.95 2.73
CA ASN A 105 28.39 -9.79 1.98
C ASN A 105 28.41 -10.05 0.47
N THR A 106 27.34 -9.70 -0.22
CA THR A 106 27.20 -9.84 -1.67
C THR A 106 26.29 -8.75 -2.24
N TRP A 107 26.27 -8.61 -3.56
CA TRP A 107 25.20 -7.92 -4.27
C TRP A 107 24.06 -8.91 -4.61
N VAL A 108 22.83 -8.41 -4.67
CA VAL A 108 21.67 -9.01 -5.34
C VAL A 108 21.03 -7.95 -6.24
N CYS A 109 20.27 -8.39 -7.24
CA CYS A 109 19.52 -7.54 -8.16
C CYS A 109 18.06 -7.98 -8.17
N GLU A 110 17.15 -7.02 -8.10
CA GLU A 110 15.71 -7.18 -8.25
C GLU A 110 15.24 -6.48 -9.52
N ILE A 111 14.26 -7.08 -10.21
CA ILE A 111 13.48 -6.42 -11.26
C ILE A 111 12.02 -6.55 -10.87
N ASN A 112 11.34 -5.41 -10.73
CA ASN A 112 9.93 -5.32 -10.30
C ASN A 112 9.66 -6.08 -8.98
N GLY A 113 10.59 -5.96 -8.02
CA GLY A 113 10.54 -6.66 -6.73
C GLY A 113 10.91 -8.15 -6.77
N VAL A 114 11.29 -8.71 -7.92
CA VAL A 114 11.69 -10.12 -8.05
C VAL A 114 13.22 -10.23 -8.08
N VAL A 115 13.79 -10.87 -7.04
CA VAL A 115 15.24 -11.13 -6.94
C VAL A 115 15.69 -12.09 -8.05
N LEU A 116 16.69 -11.68 -8.82
CA LEU A 116 17.34 -12.51 -9.83
C LEU A 116 18.26 -13.55 -9.18
N ASN A 117 18.13 -14.79 -9.61
CA ASN A 117 19.04 -15.89 -9.28
C ASN A 117 20.08 -16.08 -10.40
N ASP A 118 20.80 -15.01 -10.70
CA ASP A 118 21.76 -14.86 -11.79
C ASP A 118 22.76 -16.02 -11.92
N TYR A 119 23.21 -16.56 -10.78
CA TYR A 119 24.15 -17.66 -10.73
C TYR A 119 23.51 -19.03 -11.00
N ALA A 120 22.29 -19.29 -10.52
CA ALA A 120 21.63 -20.58 -10.74
C ALA A 120 20.95 -20.65 -12.12
N ASN A 121 20.36 -19.54 -12.57
CA ASN A 121 19.58 -19.41 -13.80
C ASN A 121 20.28 -18.49 -14.83
N PRO A 122 21.56 -18.75 -15.21
CA PRO A 122 22.39 -17.79 -15.95
C PRO A 122 21.88 -17.45 -17.36
N GLU A 123 21.13 -18.35 -17.98
CA GLU A 123 20.59 -18.19 -19.35
C GLU A 123 19.39 -17.23 -19.41
N THR A 124 18.73 -16.95 -18.28
CA THR A 124 17.51 -16.12 -18.21
C THR A 124 17.63 -14.95 -17.23
N GLU A 125 18.45 -15.08 -16.19
CA GLU A 125 18.56 -14.14 -15.07
C GLU A 125 19.98 -13.59 -14.86
N GLY A 126 20.96 -14.02 -15.68
CA GLY A 126 22.32 -13.49 -15.64
C GLY A 126 22.33 -11.97 -15.82
N LEU A 127 23.11 -11.23 -15.02
CA LEU A 127 23.05 -9.75 -14.99
C LEU A 127 23.47 -9.06 -16.30
N ASN A 128 24.16 -9.77 -17.19
CA ASN A 128 24.51 -9.34 -18.56
C ASN A 128 23.62 -9.99 -19.66
N ILE A 129 22.55 -10.69 -19.27
CA ILE A 129 21.68 -11.49 -20.14
C ILE A 129 20.21 -11.06 -20.00
N LYS A 130 19.71 -10.95 -18.76
CA LYS A 130 18.34 -10.55 -18.43
C LYS A 130 18.07 -9.16 -19.01
N LYS A 131 17.10 -9.09 -19.92
CA LYS A 131 16.63 -7.83 -20.50
C LYS A 131 15.73 -7.07 -19.53
N VAL A 132 15.81 -5.76 -19.62
CA VAL A 132 14.96 -4.78 -18.95
C VAL A 132 14.42 -3.75 -19.96
N THR A 133 13.26 -3.20 -19.64
CA THR A 133 12.58 -2.12 -20.38
C THR A 133 12.46 -0.87 -19.49
N ASP A 134 12.11 0.27 -20.08
CA ASP A 134 11.90 1.53 -19.38
C ASP A 134 10.70 1.53 -18.40
N ASP A 135 9.76 0.60 -18.58
CA ASP A 135 8.66 0.33 -17.63
C ASP A 135 9.10 -0.47 -16.38
N ASP A 136 10.30 -1.07 -16.37
CA ASP A 136 10.76 -1.86 -15.21
C ASP A 136 11.20 -0.95 -14.04
N THR A 137 11.37 -1.53 -12.86
CA THR A 137 12.15 -0.97 -11.76
C THR A 137 13.27 -1.94 -11.42
N VAL A 138 14.52 -1.52 -11.61
CA VAL A 138 15.71 -2.35 -11.37
C VAL A 138 16.39 -1.85 -10.11
N VAL A 139 16.53 -2.72 -9.11
CA VAL A 139 17.16 -2.36 -7.82
C VAL A 139 18.30 -3.30 -7.49
N PHE A 140 19.44 -2.76 -7.12
CA PHE A 140 20.55 -3.52 -6.57
C PHE A 140 20.63 -3.30 -5.06
N TYR A 141 20.84 -4.36 -4.30
CA TYR A 141 21.13 -4.29 -2.86
C TYR A 141 22.45 -4.99 -2.54
N TYR A 142 23.27 -4.35 -1.72
CA TYR A 142 24.46 -4.94 -1.13
C TYR A 142 24.27 -5.13 0.36
N GLY A 143 24.64 -6.29 0.88
CA GLY A 143 24.51 -6.58 2.29
C GLY A 143 24.88 -8.02 2.60
N LYS A 144 24.71 -8.41 3.87
CA LYS A 144 24.95 -9.78 4.30
C LYS A 144 23.76 -10.66 3.91
N SER A 145 23.98 -11.69 3.11
CA SER A 145 22.92 -12.61 2.67
C SER A 145 22.24 -13.35 3.84
N PRO A 146 20.90 -13.49 3.88
CA PRO A 146 19.93 -13.00 2.90
C PRO A 146 19.72 -11.47 2.95
N ILE A 147 19.68 -10.85 1.78
CA ILE A 147 19.56 -9.39 1.62
C ILE A 147 18.11 -9.06 1.27
N THR A 148 17.58 -8.02 1.90
CA THR A 148 16.32 -7.33 1.56
C THR A 148 16.58 -5.83 1.57
N SER A 149 15.64 -5.01 1.09
CA SER A 149 15.70 -3.55 1.23
C SER A 149 16.02 -3.08 2.67
N ALA A 150 15.43 -3.75 3.66
CA ALA A 150 15.63 -3.46 5.09
C ALA A 150 16.96 -3.96 5.69
N THR A 151 17.65 -4.90 5.04
CA THR A 151 18.97 -5.42 5.50
C THR A 151 20.13 -5.03 4.59
N ALA A 152 19.86 -4.26 3.54
CA ALA A 152 20.86 -3.65 2.69
C ALA A 152 21.73 -2.65 3.46
N ILE A 153 23.02 -2.68 3.16
CA ILE A 153 24.06 -1.76 3.61
C ILE A 153 24.33 -0.71 2.51
N ALA A 154 24.02 -1.02 1.25
CA ALA A 154 23.97 -0.05 0.16
C ALA A 154 22.96 -0.47 -0.94
N SER A 155 22.49 0.47 -1.74
CA SER A 155 21.53 0.22 -2.83
C SER A 155 21.72 1.12 -4.06
N LEU A 156 21.26 0.63 -5.23
CA LEU A 156 21.08 1.44 -6.44
C LEU A 156 19.70 1.17 -7.04
N LYS A 157 19.02 2.19 -7.59
CA LYS A 157 17.70 2.07 -8.22
C LYS A 157 17.64 2.76 -9.59
N PHE A 158 16.98 2.10 -10.55
CA PHE A 158 16.67 2.63 -11.88
C PHE A 158 15.16 2.53 -12.12
N SER A 159 14.50 3.64 -12.47
CA SER A 159 13.05 3.68 -12.81
C SER A 159 12.66 4.97 -13.55
N ASN A 160 11.79 4.91 -14.56
CA ASN A 160 11.31 6.10 -15.31
C ASN A 160 9.97 6.69 -14.84
N SER A 161 9.25 6.02 -13.93
CA SER A 161 7.96 6.50 -13.43
C SER A 161 8.11 7.70 -12.48
N GLY A 162 7.84 8.92 -12.96
CA GLY A 162 7.28 9.97 -12.10
C GLY A 162 7.98 11.33 -11.98
N SER A 163 8.91 11.73 -12.87
CA SER A 163 9.23 13.16 -13.02
C SER A 163 8.23 13.82 -13.97
N ASN A 164 7.15 14.41 -13.42
CA ASN A 164 6.17 15.14 -14.21
C ASN A 164 6.15 16.62 -13.82
N THR A 165 7.25 17.31 -14.10
CA THR A 165 7.34 18.77 -14.00
C THR A 165 6.92 19.42 -15.32
N ASP A 166 5.71 19.96 -15.34
CA ASP A 166 5.23 20.88 -16.36
C ASP A 166 6.23 22.05 -16.50
N SER A 167 7.04 22.03 -17.56
CA SER A 167 8.00 23.09 -17.84
C SER A 167 8.05 23.43 -19.33
N VAL A 168 7.05 24.21 -19.74
CA VAL A 168 6.97 24.91 -21.02
C VAL A 168 8.27 25.66 -21.35
N LYS A 169 8.87 25.40 -22.53
CA LYS A 169 9.68 26.38 -23.29
C LYS A 169 9.81 26.00 -24.78
N PRO A 170 10.25 26.89 -25.68
CA PRO A 170 9.31 27.43 -26.67
C PRO A 170 9.68 27.10 -28.13
N SER A 171 8.75 27.46 -29.03
CA SER A 171 8.79 27.22 -30.47
C SER A 171 9.94 27.88 -31.25
N SER A 172 10.53 27.15 -32.21
CA SER A 172 11.03 27.74 -33.48
C SER A 172 11.15 26.71 -34.66
N GLU A 173 10.28 26.92 -35.65
CA GLU A 173 10.42 26.70 -37.12
C GLU A 173 11.09 25.45 -37.77
N LYS A 174 10.21 24.58 -38.31
CA LYS A 174 10.22 23.88 -39.64
C LYS A 174 11.49 23.80 -40.52
N LYS A 175 11.78 22.59 -41.00
CA LYS A 175 11.86 22.26 -42.46
C LYS A 175 11.66 20.76 -42.76
N SER A 176 11.47 20.41 -44.04
CA SER A 176 10.76 19.18 -44.49
C SER A 176 11.46 18.36 -45.59
N LEU A 177 11.17 17.04 -45.64
CA LEU A 177 11.16 16.12 -46.83
C LEU A 177 12.48 15.97 -47.63
N ASP A 178 12.93 14.78 -48.07
CA ASP A 178 12.18 13.79 -48.87
C ASP A 178 12.97 12.45 -49.07
N LYS A 179 12.24 11.31 -49.14
CA LYS A 179 12.42 10.03 -49.91
C LYS A 179 13.70 9.14 -49.90
N ALA A 180 13.42 7.82 -49.89
CA ALA A 180 14.33 6.66 -49.95
C ALA A 180 14.67 6.17 -51.40
N PRO A 181 15.46 5.08 -51.62
CA PRO A 181 14.85 3.72 -51.64
C PRO A 181 15.73 2.47 -51.26
N VAL A 182 15.10 1.47 -50.60
CA VAL A 182 14.96 -0.01 -50.93
C VAL A 182 16.21 -0.77 -51.51
N ILE A 183 16.59 -2.02 -51.15
CA ILE A 183 15.82 -3.30 -51.11
C ILE A 183 16.48 -4.43 -50.26
N SER A 184 15.64 -5.27 -49.61
CA SER A 184 15.78 -6.75 -49.34
C SER A 184 16.92 -7.30 -48.47
N GLN A 185 16.79 -8.35 -47.64
CA GLN A 185 15.69 -9.22 -47.13
C GLN A 185 16.32 -10.08 -45.99
N GLN A 186 15.66 -10.69 -44.99
CA GLN A 186 14.27 -10.64 -44.50
C GLN A 186 14.11 -11.47 -43.20
N MET A 187 13.64 -10.86 -42.11
CA MET A 187 12.91 -11.49 -40.99
C MET A 187 11.92 -10.46 -40.45
N ALA A 188 10.69 -10.88 -40.13
CA ALA A 188 9.57 -9.96 -39.95
C ALA A 188 9.50 -9.38 -38.52
N SER A 189 9.50 -8.06 -38.42
CA SER A 189 8.99 -7.33 -37.26
C SER A 189 7.47 -7.14 -37.39
N GLY A 190 6.76 -7.26 -36.27
CA GLY A 190 5.37 -6.82 -36.12
C GLY A 190 5.29 -5.98 -34.84
N ASN A 191 4.86 -4.73 -34.98
CA ASN A 191 4.76 -3.77 -33.88
C ASN A 191 3.35 -3.78 -33.27
N ASP A 192 3.28 -3.52 -31.96
CA ASP A 192 2.15 -3.28 -31.05
C ASP A 192 0.71 -3.20 -31.61
N SER A 193 -0.20 -3.86 -30.88
CA SER A 193 -1.57 -3.35 -30.72
C SER A 193 -2.27 -3.89 -29.45
N TYR A 194 -2.07 -3.21 -28.31
CA TYR A 194 -3.18 -3.12 -27.35
C TYR A 194 -4.25 -2.26 -28.02
N GLY A 195 -5.47 -2.79 -28.15
CA GLY A 195 -6.48 -2.14 -28.97
C GLY A 195 -7.02 -0.82 -28.38
N SER A 196 -7.63 -0.02 -29.25
CA SER A 196 -7.93 1.41 -29.03
C SER A 196 -9.10 1.73 -28.08
N TRP A 197 -9.70 0.74 -27.42
CA TRP A 197 -10.83 0.93 -26.51
C TRP A 197 -10.90 -0.19 -25.46
N SER A 198 -11.64 0.08 -24.39
CA SER A 198 -11.94 -0.88 -23.31
C SER A 198 -13.43 -0.85 -22.95
N LEU A 199 -13.92 -1.95 -22.38
CA LEU A 199 -15.25 -2.13 -21.81
C LEU A 199 -15.12 -2.38 -20.31
N HIS A 200 -15.75 -1.54 -19.49
CA HIS A 200 -15.85 -1.77 -18.05
C HIS A 200 -17.04 -2.66 -17.72
N LEU A 201 -16.83 -3.66 -16.86
CA LEU A 201 -17.87 -4.54 -16.32
C LEU A 201 -17.90 -4.38 -14.81
N ASN A 202 -19.03 -3.98 -14.24
CA ASN A 202 -19.17 -3.64 -12.82
C ASN A 202 -20.35 -4.41 -12.20
N GLY A 203 -20.09 -5.41 -11.34
CA GLY A 203 -21.12 -6.24 -10.70
C GLY A 203 -20.78 -6.59 -9.25
N ALA A 204 -20.83 -7.88 -8.89
CA ALA A 204 -20.35 -8.40 -7.61
C ALA A 204 -18.82 -8.26 -7.49
N ILE A 205 -18.11 -8.38 -8.62
CA ILE A 205 -16.73 -7.97 -8.83
C ILE A 205 -16.68 -6.95 -9.97
N SER A 206 -15.52 -6.38 -10.29
CA SER A 206 -15.38 -5.45 -11.43
C SER A 206 -14.13 -5.74 -12.24
N ASP A 207 -14.21 -5.60 -13.57
CA ASP A 207 -13.09 -5.86 -14.50
C ASP A 207 -13.15 -4.91 -15.71
N THR A 208 -12.03 -4.74 -16.42
CA THR A 208 -11.91 -3.92 -17.63
C THR A 208 -11.34 -4.74 -18.79
N ILE A 209 -12.23 -5.13 -19.71
CA ILE A 209 -11.89 -5.87 -20.91
C ILE A 209 -11.39 -4.90 -21.99
N ASN A 210 -10.11 -4.99 -22.35
CA ASN A 210 -9.56 -4.25 -23.50
C ASN A 210 -9.98 -4.87 -24.84
N GLN A 211 -9.91 -4.09 -25.93
CA GLN A 211 -10.31 -4.52 -27.28
C GLN A 211 -9.69 -5.87 -27.71
N SER A 212 -8.39 -6.07 -27.47
CA SER A 212 -7.67 -7.29 -27.84
C SER A 212 -8.23 -8.52 -27.11
N PHE A 213 -8.48 -8.40 -25.81
CA PHE A 213 -9.10 -9.46 -25.02
C PHE A 213 -10.56 -9.70 -25.41
N PHE A 214 -11.33 -8.66 -25.74
CA PHE A 214 -12.70 -8.79 -26.25
C PHE A 214 -12.73 -9.58 -27.57
N GLU A 215 -11.80 -9.27 -28.49
CA GLU A 215 -11.69 -9.94 -29.79
C GLU A 215 -11.22 -11.39 -29.65
N GLU A 216 -10.30 -11.68 -28.71
CA GLU A 216 -9.90 -13.04 -28.36
C GLU A 216 -11.05 -13.83 -27.71
N ALA A 217 -11.74 -13.26 -26.73
CA ALA A 217 -12.89 -13.87 -26.08
C ALA A 217 -14.02 -14.15 -27.08
N ALA A 218 -14.30 -13.22 -28.00
CA ALA A 218 -15.27 -13.41 -29.08
C ALA A 218 -14.86 -14.53 -30.06
N SER A 219 -13.57 -14.84 -30.20
CA SER A 219 -13.11 -15.99 -31.01
C SER A 219 -13.47 -17.34 -30.37
N CYS A 220 -13.46 -17.43 -29.03
CA CYS A 220 -13.81 -18.64 -28.29
C CYS A 220 -15.31 -18.75 -27.93
N HIS A 221 -15.98 -17.61 -27.76
CA HIS A 221 -17.32 -17.50 -27.17
C HIS A 221 -18.25 -16.57 -27.97
N SER A 222 -18.20 -16.64 -29.30
CA SER A 222 -18.96 -15.75 -30.19
C SER A 222 -20.47 -15.95 -30.11
N GLY A 223 -21.20 -14.84 -30.19
CA GLY A 223 -22.61 -14.78 -30.57
C GLY A 223 -22.79 -14.10 -31.94
N SER A 224 -23.91 -14.36 -32.59
CA SER A 224 -24.28 -13.75 -33.88
C SER A 224 -25.78 -13.48 -33.94
N TRP A 225 -26.15 -12.32 -34.50
CA TRP A 225 -27.54 -11.95 -34.74
C TRP A 225 -27.70 -11.19 -36.06
N LYS A 226 -28.78 -11.46 -36.80
CA LYS A 226 -29.10 -10.78 -38.06
C LYS A 226 -30.30 -9.84 -37.90
N ASP A 227 -30.13 -8.60 -38.32
CA ASP A 227 -31.23 -7.64 -38.35
C ASP A 227 -32.20 -7.88 -39.52
N LYS A 228 -33.33 -7.16 -39.49
CA LYS A 228 -34.38 -7.23 -40.52
C LYS A 228 -33.93 -6.84 -41.93
N ASP A 229 -32.81 -6.13 -42.07
CA ASP A 229 -32.25 -5.66 -43.33
C ASP A 229 -31.14 -6.61 -43.84
N GLY A 230 -30.86 -7.69 -43.08
CA GLY A 230 -29.91 -8.75 -43.42
C GLY A 230 -28.49 -8.52 -42.90
N ASN A 231 -28.25 -7.47 -42.10
CA ASN A 231 -26.92 -7.23 -41.53
C ASN A 231 -26.63 -8.21 -40.39
N GLU A 232 -25.49 -8.89 -40.45
CA GLU A 232 -25.04 -9.83 -39.44
C GLU A 232 -24.10 -9.14 -38.45
N TYR A 233 -24.52 -9.02 -37.20
CA TYR A 233 -23.71 -8.52 -36.09
C TYR A 233 -23.04 -9.69 -35.36
N THR A 234 -21.79 -9.51 -34.95
CA THR A 234 -21.02 -10.51 -34.19
C THR A 234 -20.25 -9.85 -33.04
N GLY A 235 -20.05 -10.63 -31.98
CA GLY A 235 -19.36 -10.21 -30.76
C GLY A 235 -19.57 -11.22 -29.62
N LEU A 236 -19.71 -10.74 -28.38
CA LEU A 236 -19.93 -11.59 -27.20
C LEU A 236 -21.41 -11.62 -26.79
N PRO A 237 -21.99 -12.79 -26.47
CA PRO A 237 -23.28 -12.90 -25.79
C PRO A 237 -23.29 -12.11 -24.48
N VAL A 238 -24.33 -11.30 -24.27
CA VAL A 238 -24.42 -10.42 -23.08
C VAL A 238 -24.36 -11.25 -21.80
N TRP A 239 -25.09 -12.36 -21.73
CA TRP A 239 -25.16 -13.21 -20.52
C TRP A 239 -23.79 -13.70 -20.03
N ARG A 240 -22.80 -13.87 -20.93
CA ARG A 240 -21.42 -14.23 -20.56
C ARG A 240 -20.64 -13.06 -19.98
N LEU A 241 -20.92 -11.84 -20.42
CA LEU A 241 -20.36 -10.61 -19.84
C LEU A 241 -21.02 -10.27 -18.49
N LEU A 242 -22.29 -10.65 -18.29
CA LEU A 242 -22.91 -10.59 -16.95
C LEU A 242 -22.26 -11.63 -16.03
N GLY A 243 -22.14 -12.88 -16.48
CA GLY A 243 -21.48 -13.97 -15.75
C GLY A 243 -20.02 -13.71 -15.38
N TRP A 244 -19.33 -12.87 -16.15
CA TRP A 244 -17.97 -12.43 -15.85
C TRP A 244 -17.87 -11.66 -14.52
N VAL A 245 -18.97 -11.04 -14.07
CA VAL A 245 -19.02 -10.15 -12.89
C VAL A 245 -20.24 -10.35 -11.98
N ASP A 246 -21.07 -11.40 -12.16
CA ASP A 246 -22.26 -11.63 -11.32
C ASP A 246 -21.99 -12.39 -10.01
N ASP A 247 -20.83 -13.05 -9.92
CA ASP A 247 -20.17 -13.46 -8.67
C ASP A 247 -18.63 -13.40 -8.81
N ASN A 248 -17.88 -14.13 -7.96
CA ASN A 248 -16.41 -14.14 -7.97
C ASN A 248 -15.78 -15.19 -8.93
N VAL A 249 -16.57 -15.81 -9.80
CA VAL A 249 -16.12 -16.80 -10.78
C VAL A 249 -16.33 -16.24 -12.20
N SER A 250 -15.36 -15.49 -12.74
CA SER A 250 -15.55 -14.86 -14.05
C SER A 250 -15.60 -15.81 -15.26
N HIS A 251 -15.12 -17.05 -15.14
CA HIS A 251 -15.01 -17.97 -16.29
C HIS A 251 -15.14 -19.46 -15.93
N GLY A 252 -15.34 -20.29 -16.95
CA GLY A 252 -15.46 -21.74 -16.83
C GLY A 252 -16.90 -22.22 -16.63
N LYS A 253 -17.07 -23.44 -16.11
CA LYS A 253 -18.38 -24.10 -16.00
C LYS A 253 -19.36 -23.44 -15.03
N SER A 254 -18.84 -22.65 -14.10
CA SER A 254 -19.62 -21.92 -13.10
C SER A 254 -19.57 -20.41 -13.32
N GLY A 255 -19.01 -19.92 -14.45
CA GLY A 255 -18.82 -18.49 -14.69
C GLY A 255 -20.06 -17.76 -15.20
N PHE A 256 -21.20 -18.08 -14.61
CA PHE A 256 -22.49 -17.42 -14.80
C PHE A 256 -23.42 -17.86 -13.66
N ASN A 257 -23.77 -16.93 -12.79
CA ASN A 257 -24.59 -17.23 -11.62
C ASN A 257 -26.09 -17.25 -11.99
N GLN A 258 -26.56 -18.42 -12.43
CA GLN A 258 -27.98 -18.64 -12.78
C GLN A 258 -28.92 -18.24 -11.63
N THR A 259 -28.56 -18.45 -10.37
CA THR A 259 -29.38 -18.09 -9.21
C THR A 259 -29.52 -16.57 -9.06
N ALA A 260 -28.42 -15.82 -9.22
CA ALA A 260 -28.45 -14.37 -9.25
C ALA A 260 -29.27 -13.87 -10.45
N PHE A 261 -29.09 -14.45 -11.63
CA PHE A 261 -29.84 -14.10 -12.83
C PHE A 261 -31.36 -14.33 -12.68
N ASP A 262 -31.75 -15.46 -12.11
CA ASP A 262 -33.15 -15.82 -11.84
C ASP A 262 -33.80 -14.92 -10.77
N SER A 263 -33.00 -14.29 -9.90
CA SER A 263 -33.50 -13.33 -8.89
C SER A 263 -33.93 -11.97 -9.47
N GLY A 264 -33.51 -11.64 -10.70
CA GLY A 264 -34.00 -10.47 -11.43
C GLY A 264 -33.23 -9.16 -11.21
N TYR A 265 -31.89 -9.20 -11.14
CA TYR A 265 -31.07 -7.98 -11.05
C TYR A 265 -31.22 -7.07 -12.28
N THR A 266 -30.87 -5.78 -12.11
CA THR A 266 -30.92 -4.77 -13.17
C THR A 266 -29.57 -4.64 -13.86
N ILE A 267 -29.57 -4.77 -15.19
CA ILE A 267 -28.41 -4.53 -16.05
C ILE A 267 -28.51 -3.11 -16.62
N ILE A 268 -27.50 -2.28 -16.36
CA ILE A 268 -27.37 -0.93 -16.90
C ILE A 268 -26.29 -0.94 -17.99
N VAL A 269 -26.66 -0.59 -19.21
CA VAL A 269 -25.72 -0.48 -20.35
C VAL A 269 -25.52 0.99 -20.67
N LYS A 270 -24.27 1.43 -20.69
CA LYS A 270 -23.89 2.84 -20.77
C LYS A 270 -22.94 3.12 -21.93
N ALA A 271 -23.27 4.16 -22.68
CA ALA A 271 -22.48 4.66 -23.81
C ALA A 271 -21.50 5.76 -23.38
N GLY A 272 -20.45 5.97 -24.17
CA GLY A 272 -19.39 6.95 -23.92
C GLY A 272 -19.83 8.42 -24.00
N ASP A 273 -21.04 8.69 -24.50
CA ASP A 273 -21.70 10.00 -24.45
C ASP A 273 -22.55 10.20 -23.18
N GLY A 274 -22.57 9.21 -22.28
CA GLY A 274 -23.36 9.20 -21.05
C GLY A 274 -24.79 8.69 -21.21
N PHE A 275 -25.22 8.27 -22.40
CA PHE A 275 -26.54 7.67 -22.58
C PHE A 275 -26.63 6.29 -21.91
N THR A 276 -27.69 6.06 -21.13
CA THR A 276 -27.92 4.80 -20.40
C THR A 276 -29.24 4.13 -20.75
N ARG A 277 -29.24 2.80 -20.68
CA ARG A 277 -30.44 1.97 -20.68
C ARG A 277 -30.37 0.91 -19.60
N GLU A 278 -31.48 0.73 -18.92
CA GLU A 278 -31.69 -0.32 -17.92
C GLU A 278 -32.48 -1.47 -18.55
N PHE A 279 -32.12 -2.69 -18.17
CA PHE A 279 -32.72 -3.95 -18.61
C PHE A 279 -32.89 -4.86 -17.39
N SER A 280 -33.95 -5.66 -17.37
CA SER A 280 -34.06 -6.82 -16.48
C SER A 280 -33.28 -8.01 -17.02
N THR A 281 -32.98 -9.00 -16.18
CA THR A 281 -32.46 -10.31 -16.65
C THR A 281 -33.42 -10.97 -17.66
N THR A 282 -34.74 -10.73 -17.56
CA THR A 282 -35.72 -11.20 -18.56
C THR A 282 -35.69 -10.45 -19.89
N ASP A 283 -35.23 -9.19 -19.95
CA ASP A 283 -35.07 -8.47 -21.22
C ASP A 283 -33.85 -8.95 -22.02
N ILE A 284 -32.80 -9.38 -21.32
CA ILE A 284 -31.54 -9.89 -21.90
C ILE A 284 -31.62 -11.39 -22.20
N GLY A 285 -32.07 -12.20 -21.24
CA GLY A 285 -32.06 -13.66 -21.32
C GLY A 285 -30.66 -14.28 -21.35
N THR A 286 -30.59 -15.60 -21.52
CA THR A 286 -29.34 -16.39 -21.63
C THR A 286 -29.07 -16.86 -23.07
N SER A 287 -29.52 -16.08 -24.05
CA SER A 287 -29.40 -16.43 -25.47
C SER A 287 -28.09 -15.92 -26.07
N ASP A 288 -27.48 -16.72 -26.94
CA ASP A 288 -26.29 -16.33 -27.73
C ASP A 288 -26.62 -15.37 -28.90
N ASP A 289 -27.89 -14.97 -29.06
CA ASP A 289 -28.36 -13.98 -30.06
C ASP A 289 -28.65 -12.58 -29.49
N VAL A 290 -28.49 -12.37 -28.18
CA VAL A 290 -28.43 -11.03 -27.55
C VAL A 290 -26.97 -10.74 -27.22
N ILE A 291 -26.36 -9.84 -27.98
CA ILE A 291 -24.90 -9.68 -28.05
C ILE A 291 -24.46 -8.23 -27.87
N ILE A 292 -23.28 -8.06 -27.25
CA ILE A 292 -22.44 -6.89 -27.41
C ILE A 292 -21.59 -7.12 -28.65
N ALA A 293 -22.00 -6.51 -29.76
CA ALA A 293 -21.31 -6.63 -31.04
C ALA A 293 -20.14 -5.64 -31.12
N ASN A 294 -18.98 -6.11 -31.60
CA ASN A 294 -17.86 -5.27 -32.06
C ASN A 294 -17.79 -5.20 -33.60
N GLN A 295 -18.56 -6.04 -34.31
CA GLN A 295 -18.56 -6.10 -35.77
C GLN A 295 -19.98 -6.17 -36.37
N VAL A 296 -20.09 -5.71 -37.62
CA VAL A 296 -21.25 -5.88 -38.50
C VAL A 296 -20.77 -6.25 -39.91
N ASN A 297 -21.36 -7.30 -40.49
CA ASN A 297 -21.00 -7.90 -41.78
C ASN A 297 -19.49 -8.20 -41.90
N GLY A 298 -18.87 -8.68 -40.82
CA GLY A 298 -17.43 -9.01 -40.75
C GLY A 298 -16.49 -7.79 -40.78
N LYS A 299 -16.98 -6.60 -40.41
CA LYS A 299 -16.20 -5.36 -40.31
C LYS A 299 -16.46 -4.67 -38.96
N PRO A 300 -15.52 -3.88 -38.43
CA PRO A 300 -15.76 -3.07 -37.24
C PRO A 300 -16.99 -2.16 -37.40
N LEU A 301 -17.66 -1.86 -36.28
CA LEU A 301 -18.80 -0.94 -36.27
C LEU A 301 -18.41 0.46 -36.80
N ALA A 302 -19.40 1.17 -37.34
CA ALA A 302 -19.18 2.49 -37.93
C ALA A 302 -18.79 3.53 -36.86
N LYS A 303 -17.64 4.18 -37.06
CA LYS A 303 -17.13 5.32 -36.28
C LYS A 303 -17.88 6.62 -36.57
N GLU A 304 -18.50 6.73 -37.74
CA GLU A 304 -19.16 7.94 -38.25
C GLU A 304 -20.51 7.58 -38.89
N GLY A 305 -21.43 8.54 -38.95
CA GLY A 305 -22.78 8.40 -39.52
C GLY A 305 -23.85 9.07 -38.67
N GLU A 306 -25.13 8.92 -39.02
CA GLU A 306 -26.26 9.48 -38.24
C GLU A 306 -26.41 8.84 -36.85
N LYS A 307 -25.87 7.62 -36.66
CA LYS A 307 -25.84 6.86 -35.40
C LYS A 307 -24.53 6.07 -35.32
N PRO A 308 -23.39 6.70 -34.96
CA PRO A 308 -22.14 5.99 -34.75
C PRO A 308 -22.32 4.97 -33.62
N SER A 309 -21.70 3.81 -33.74
CA SER A 309 -21.87 2.71 -32.77
C SER A 309 -20.58 1.99 -32.41
N TYR A 310 -19.46 2.38 -33.02
CA TYR A 310 -18.13 2.04 -32.52
C TYR A 310 -17.92 2.58 -31.09
N PRO A 311 -17.21 1.87 -30.19
CA PRO A 311 -16.58 0.57 -30.43
C PRO A 311 -17.54 -0.62 -30.35
N LEU A 312 -18.56 -0.53 -29.49
CA LEU A 312 -19.43 -1.66 -29.11
C LEU A 312 -20.92 -1.29 -29.18
N LYS A 313 -21.76 -2.26 -29.54
CA LYS A 313 -23.22 -2.07 -29.67
C LYS A 313 -24.03 -3.27 -29.19
N LEU A 314 -25.03 -3.02 -28.36
CA LEU A 314 -26.03 -4.00 -27.94
C LEU A 314 -27.05 -4.22 -29.06
N VAL A 315 -27.21 -5.48 -29.48
CA VAL A 315 -28.17 -5.92 -30.50
C VAL A 315 -28.74 -7.30 -30.15
N GLY A 316 -29.86 -7.66 -30.77
CA GLY A 316 -30.55 -8.92 -30.55
C GLY A 316 -32.03 -8.85 -30.94
N PRO A 317 -32.76 -9.97 -30.94
CA PRO A 317 -34.12 -10.06 -31.52
C PRO A 317 -35.13 -9.09 -30.88
N ASN A 318 -35.00 -8.85 -29.57
CA ASN A 318 -35.87 -7.94 -28.82
C ASN A 318 -35.23 -6.56 -28.58
N ILE A 319 -33.95 -6.39 -28.93
CA ILE A 319 -33.19 -5.16 -28.71
C ILE A 319 -33.45 -4.20 -29.89
N THR A 320 -34.48 -3.36 -29.76
CA THR A 320 -34.92 -2.47 -30.84
C THR A 320 -34.95 -1.00 -30.42
N GLY A 321 -34.92 -0.10 -31.42
CA GLY A 321 -35.05 1.34 -31.21
C GLY A 321 -34.00 1.90 -30.23
N GLY A 322 -34.48 2.59 -29.19
CA GLY A 322 -33.64 3.19 -28.17
C GLY A 322 -33.01 2.21 -27.17
N ASN A 323 -33.25 0.90 -27.29
CA ASN A 323 -32.61 -0.14 -26.49
C ASN A 323 -31.35 -0.70 -27.17
N SER A 324 -31.17 -0.47 -28.48
CA SER A 324 -29.94 -0.84 -29.18
C SER A 324 -28.85 0.21 -28.95
N VAL A 325 -28.29 0.20 -27.73
CA VAL A 325 -27.22 1.10 -27.29
C VAL A 325 -25.98 0.87 -28.16
N GLY A 326 -25.40 1.94 -28.73
CA GLY A 326 -24.11 1.92 -29.42
C GLY A 326 -23.09 2.77 -28.67
N ASN A 327 -21.81 2.71 -29.07
CA ASN A 327 -20.72 3.39 -28.37
C ASN A 327 -20.63 2.97 -26.88
N ILE A 328 -20.89 1.69 -26.58
CA ILE A 328 -20.89 1.17 -25.20
C ILE A 328 -19.47 1.22 -24.63
N VAL A 329 -19.37 1.70 -23.39
CA VAL A 329 -18.12 1.75 -22.59
C VAL A 329 -18.24 1.02 -21.26
N GLU A 330 -19.46 0.79 -20.76
CA GLU A 330 -19.70 0.19 -19.45
C GLU A 330 -20.98 -0.66 -19.43
N ILE A 331 -20.93 -1.79 -18.72
CA ILE A 331 -22.08 -2.59 -18.30
C ILE A 331 -22.02 -2.74 -16.78
N GLN A 332 -23.11 -2.41 -16.09
CA GLN A 332 -23.20 -2.45 -14.64
C GLN A 332 -24.37 -3.34 -14.18
N LEU A 333 -24.15 -4.18 -13.18
CA LEU A 333 -25.19 -4.98 -12.52
C LEU A 333 -25.56 -4.31 -11.19
N THR A 334 -26.85 -4.15 -10.93
CA THR A 334 -27.35 -3.54 -9.68
C THR A 334 -28.54 -4.33 -9.15
N GLY A 335 -28.69 -4.39 -7.82
CA GLY A 335 -29.70 -5.24 -7.20
C GLY A 335 -29.42 -6.74 -7.32
N LEU A 336 -28.14 -7.12 -7.48
CA LEU A 336 -27.69 -8.50 -7.25
C LEU A 336 -28.13 -8.95 -5.84
N PRO A 337 -28.62 -10.19 -5.68
CA PRO A 337 -29.02 -10.68 -4.37
C PRO A 337 -27.79 -10.73 -3.47
N SER A 338 -27.92 -10.24 -2.24
CA SER A 338 -26.87 -10.41 -1.23
C SER A 338 -26.56 -11.90 -1.09
N LEU A 339 -25.27 -12.25 -1.01
CA LEU A 339 -24.75 -13.63 -0.94
C LEU A 339 -25.10 -14.36 0.38
N LEU A 340 -26.17 -13.93 1.07
CA LEU A 340 -26.53 -14.28 2.44
C LEU A 340 -27.96 -14.86 2.61
N GLU A 341 -28.74 -15.05 1.54
CA GLU A 341 -30.06 -15.72 1.63
C GLU A 341 -30.12 -17.08 0.92
N GLU A 342 -29.90 -18.15 1.69
CA GLU A 342 -30.34 -19.51 1.37
C GLU A 342 -31.89 -19.60 1.30
N PRO A 343 -32.49 -20.32 0.33
CA PRO A 343 -33.93 -20.57 0.29
C PRO A 343 -34.44 -21.33 1.52
N LYS A 344 -35.52 -20.84 2.14
CA LYS A 344 -36.07 -21.40 3.38
C LYS A 344 -36.60 -22.83 3.21
N GLU A 345 -35.91 -23.75 3.87
CA GLU A 345 -36.30 -25.08 4.36
C GLU A 345 -37.76 -25.55 4.08
N SER A 346 -37.92 -26.64 3.30
CA SER A 346 -38.79 -27.75 3.71
C SER A 346 -38.55 -29.06 2.96
N ALA A 347 -37.97 -30.07 3.63
CA ALA A 347 -38.30 -31.49 3.47
C ALA A 347 -37.60 -32.35 4.53
N LYS A 348 -38.36 -32.83 5.52
CA LYS A 348 -37.87 -33.89 6.44
C LYS A 348 -37.86 -35.23 5.71
N SER A 349 -36.70 -35.88 5.59
CA SER A 349 -36.62 -37.36 5.61
C SER A 349 -35.21 -37.87 5.88
N THR A 350 -35.04 -38.49 7.06
CA THR A 350 -34.24 -39.70 7.35
C THR A 350 -32.88 -39.91 6.68
N GLU A 351 -31.86 -40.05 7.53
CA GLU A 351 -30.68 -40.93 7.40
C GLU A 351 -30.16 -41.24 5.99
N ASN A 352 -29.03 -40.62 5.64
CA ASN A 352 -27.85 -41.37 5.22
C ASN A 352 -26.58 -40.51 5.41
N LEU A 353 -25.45 -41.16 5.71
CA LEU A 353 -24.15 -40.49 5.69
C LEU A 353 -23.83 -40.09 4.24
N ASN A 354 -23.55 -38.81 4.01
CA ASN A 354 -22.55 -38.43 3.02
C ASN A 354 -21.91 -37.09 3.37
N THR A 355 -20.60 -37.01 3.18
CA THR A 355 -19.76 -35.87 3.58
C THR A 355 -19.98 -34.66 2.67
N THR A 356 -20.60 -33.60 3.18
CA THR A 356 -20.56 -32.27 2.56
C THR A 356 -19.26 -31.57 2.91
N SER A 357 -18.36 -31.47 1.93
CA SER A 357 -17.16 -30.65 1.99
C SER A 357 -17.55 -29.18 2.05
N SER A 358 -17.66 -28.60 3.25
CA SER A 358 -17.72 -27.15 3.42
C SER A 358 -16.43 -26.56 2.85
N SER A 359 -16.54 -25.69 1.84
CA SER A 359 -15.39 -24.98 1.28
C SER A 359 -14.72 -24.16 2.37
N ILE A 360 -13.40 -24.22 2.42
CA ILE A 360 -12.63 -23.49 3.42
C ILE A 360 -12.74 -21.99 3.09
N PRO A 361 -13.17 -21.13 4.03
CA PRO A 361 -13.21 -19.69 3.82
C PRO A 361 -11.82 -19.16 3.49
N LYS A 362 -11.77 -18.13 2.65
CA LYS A 362 -10.52 -17.49 2.22
C LYS A 362 -10.44 -16.06 2.75
N VAL A 363 -9.25 -15.50 2.75
CA VAL A 363 -8.99 -14.08 2.92
C VAL A 363 -8.38 -13.55 1.62
N HIS A 364 -9.07 -12.60 1.01
CA HIS A 364 -8.55 -11.75 -0.05
C HIS A 364 -7.72 -10.63 0.59
N VAL A 365 -6.53 -10.37 0.07
CA VAL A 365 -5.70 -9.24 0.47
C VAL A 365 -5.47 -8.41 -0.79
N VAL A 366 -5.75 -7.12 -0.72
CA VAL A 366 -5.78 -6.24 -1.89
C VAL A 366 -5.10 -4.91 -1.57
N LEU A 367 -4.12 -4.51 -2.38
CA LEU A 367 -3.47 -3.21 -2.34
C LEU A 367 -4.16 -2.27 -3.33
N TYR A 368 -4.75 -1.19 -2.82
CA TYR A 368 -5.36 -0.13 -3.61
C TYR A 368 -4.41 1.05 -3.83
N ALA A 369 -4.55 1.66 -5.01
CA ALA A 369 -3.89 2.90 -5.41
C ALA A 369 -4.45 4.14 -4.67
N GLN A 370 -3.93 5.31 -5.04
CA GLN A 370 -4.29 6.61 -4.45
C GLN A 370 -5.80 6.94 -4.48
N ASP A 371 -6.55 6.40 -5.45
CA ASP A 371 -7.99 6.60 -5.57
C ASP A 371 -8.83 5.75 -4.59
N GLY A 372 -8.17 4.84 -3.84
CA GLY A 372 -8.81 3.89 -2.92
C GLY A 372 -9.67 2.83 -3.62
N LYS A 373 -9.45 2.59 -4.92
CA LYS A 373 -10.29 1.70 -5.75
C LYS A 373 -9.53 0.89 -6.80
N SER A 374 -8.53 1.47 -7.45
CA SER A 374 -7.74 0.77 -8.45
C SER A 374 -6.81 -0.22 -7.75
N VAL A 375 -6.91 -1.51 -8.09
CA VAL A 375 -6.06 -2.56 -7.52
C VAL A 375 -4.67 -2.47 -8.13
N LEU A 376 -3.64 -2.37 -7.29
CA LEU A 376 -2.23 -2.42 -7.67
C LEU A 376 -1.67 -3.84 -7.58
N ASN A 377 -2.11 -4.60 -6.57
CA ASN A 377 -1.70 -5.98 -6.33
C ASN A 377 -2.74 -6.67 -5.44
N GLU A 378 -2.92 -7.98 -5.58
CA GLU A 378 -3.83 -8.75 -4.75
C GLU A 378 -3.42 -10.22 -4.64
N THR A 379 -3.88 -10.88 -3.58
CA THR A 379 -3.75 -12.33 -3.40
C THR A 379 -4.94 -12.87 -2.63
N THR A 380 -5.22 -14.16 -2.75
CA THR A 380 -6.27 -14.82 -1.97
C THR A 380 -5.75 -16.11 -1.37
N VAL A 381 -5.83 -16.23 -0.05
CA VAL A 381 -5.24 -17.32 0.74
C VAL A 381 -6.26 -17.96 1.68
N ASP A 382 -6.16 -19.27 1.90
CA ASP A 382 -6.90 -19.98 2.94
C ASP A 382 -5.99 -20.35 4.12
N TYR A 383 -6.58 -20.77 5.25
CA TYR A 383 -5.81 -21.11 6.44
C TYR A 383 -4.82 -22.26 6.23
N GLN A 384 -5.05 -23.18 5.28
CA GLN A 384 -4.13 -24.29 5.01
C GLN A 384 -2.89 -23.80 4.28
N TRP A 385 -3.07 -22.84 3.37
CA TRP A 385 -1.96 -22.11 2.76
C TRP A 385 -1.22 -21.28 3.82
N MET A 386 -1.92 -20.56 4.69
CA MET A 386 -1.31 -19.76 5.76
C MET A 386 -0.48 -20.65 6.72
N GLU A 387 -1.08 -21.70 7.28
CA GLU A 387 -0.45 -22.65 8.23
C GLU A 387 0.79 -23.35 7.63
N LYS A 388 0.85 -23.47 6.29
CA LYS A 388 1.96 -24.12 5.58
C LYS A 388 3.09 -23.15 5.21
N ASN A 389 2.78 -21.91 4.81
CA ASN A 389 3.74 -21.02 4.17
C ASN A 389 4.15 -19.82 5.04
N LEU A 390 3.37 -19.47 6.06
CA LEU A 390 3.62 -18.32 6.94
C LEU A 390 3.84 -18.75 8.40
N PRO A 391 4.46 -17.90 9.24
CA PRO A 391 4.56 -18.14 10.68
C PRO A 391 3.19 -18.34 11.33
N VAL A 392 3.08 -19.38 12.18
CA VAL A 392 1.86 -19.64 12.95
C VAL A 392 1.98 -18.99 14.33
N ILE A 393 1.09 -18.05 14.60
CA ILE A 393 0.95 -17.38 15.89
C ILE A 393 0.03 -18.21 16.78
N GLY A 394 0.43 -18.45 18.04
CA GLY A 394 -0.32 -19.25 18.99
C GLY A 394 -0.18 -20.77 18.77
N ASP A 395 -0.51 -21.56 19.80
CA ASP A 395 -0.39 -23.02 19.80
C ASP A 395 -1.75 -23.74 19.95
N GLY A 396 -2.86 -23.00 19.91
CA GLY A 396 -4.20 -23.51 20.18
C GLY A 396 -4.45 -23.94 21.63
N LYS A 397 -3.59 -23.54 22.58
CA LYS A 397 -3.74 -23.84 24.02
C LYS A 397 -3.56 -22.61 24.91
N LYS A 398 -2.60 -21.75 24.57
CA LYS A 398 -2.30 -20.49 25.27
C LYS A 398 -3.43 -19.51 24.98
N GLU A 399 -4.07 -19.00 26.03
CA GLU A 399 -5.22 -18.10 25.89
C GLU A 399 -4.77 -16.66 25.61
N PHE A 400 -5.39 -16.04 24.63
CA PHE A 400 -5.27 -14.61 24.33
C PHE A 400 -6.53 -13.90 24.84
N ARG A 401 -6.35 -12.68 25.37
CA ARG A 401 -7.39 -11.95 26.11
C ARG A 401 -7.60 -10.55 25.54
N TYR A 402 -8.84 -10.09 25.61
CA TYR A 402 -9.17 -8.68 25.44
C TYR A 402 -9.96 -8.19 26.65
N GLU A 403 -9.62 -7.01 27.14
CA GLU A 403 -10.35 -6.35 28.22
C GLU A 403 -11.80 -5.99 27.81
N GLY A 404 -12.73 -6.05 28.76
CA GLY A 404 -14.05 -5.42 28.64
C GLY A 404 -13.98 -3.91 28.79
N ILE A 405 -15.12 -3.23 28.72
CA ILE A 405 -15.21 -1.81 29.11
C ILE A 405 -15.06 -1.68 30.63
N THR A 406 -14.46 -0.59 31.12
CA THR A 406 -14.17 -0.45 32.57
C THR A 406 -15.43 -0.36 33.45
N ASN A 407 -16.58 -0.01 32.86
CA ASN A 407 -17.84 0.34 33.55
C ASN A 407 -17.67 1.46 34.61
N ASN A 408 -16.58 2.23 34.55
CA ASN A 408 -16.25 3.28 35.49
C ASN A 408 -16.16 4.64 34.77
N PRO A 409 -17.17 5.52 34.87
CA PRO A 409 -17.17 6.81 34.17
C PRO A 409 -16.13 7.82 34.69
N LYS A 410 -15.41 7.49 35.77
CA LYS A 410 -14.31 8.30 36.31
C LYS A 410 -12.92 7.81 35.90
N ASP A 411 -12.85 6.60 35.35
CA ASP A 411 -11.63 5.97 34.84
C ASP A 411 -12.04 5.04 33.70
N ILE A 412 -12.18 5.64 32.52
CA ILE A 412 -12.64 4.94 31.31
C ILE A 412 -11.51 4.12 30.65
N TRP A 413 -10.26 4.31 31.07
CA TRP A 413 -9.08 3.74 30.43
C TRP A 413 -8.37 2.67 31.27
N ASP A 414 -8.50 2.69 32.61
CA ASP A 414 -7.84 1.78 33.54
C ASP A 414 -6.32 1.66 33.30
N SER A 415 -5.61 2.79 33.35
CA SER A 415 -4.15 2.86 33.15
C SER A 415 -3.33 2.05 34.17
N ASN A 416 -3.97 1.50 35.21
CA ASN A 416 -3.37 0.64 36.21
C ASN A 416 -3.48 -0.86 35.87
N LEU A 417 -4.14 -1.23 34.76
CA LEU A 417 -4.37 -2.61 34.31
C LEU A 417 -5.01 -3.48 35.40
N SER A 418 -6.05 -2.95 36.06
CA SER A 418 -6.81 -3.62 37.10
C SER A 418 -7.97 -4.48 36.56
N PHE A 419 -8.31 -4.29 35.28
CA PHE A 419 -9.33 -4.99 34.50
C PHE A 419 -10.72 -5.05 35.19
N PRO A 420 -11.31 -3.90 35.60
CA PRO A 420 -12.54 -3.86 36.39
C PRO A 420 -13.76 -4.43 35.64
N GLY A 421 -13.74 -4.38 34.30
CA GLY A 421 -14.73 -5.02 33.43
C GLY A 421 -14.47 -6.51 33.14
N GLY A 422 -13.36 -7.07 33.63
CA GLY A 422 -12.88 -8.41 33.27
C GLY A 422 -12.43 -8.51 31.80
N PHE A 423 -12.41 -9.73 31.27
CA PHE A 423 -12.04 -10.00 29.87
C PHE A 423 -13.28 -10.36 29.05
N LYS A 424 -13.57 -9.58 28.01
CA LYS A 424 -14.70 -9.82 27.08
C LYS A 424 -14.40 -10.94 26.08
N ILE A 425 -13.13 -11.15 25.75
CA ILE A 425 -12.64 -12.27 24.94
C ILE A 425 -11.55 -12.99 25.72
N LYS A 426 -11.62 -14.32 25.74
CA LYS A 426 -10.61 -15.22 26.29
C LYS A 426 -10.71 -16.56 25.58
N SER A 427 -9.78 -16.82 24.66
CA SER A 427 -9.78 -18.04 23.83
C SER A 427 -8.37 -18.47 23.48
N ALA A 428 -8.17 -19.76 23.25
CA ALA A 428 -6.92 -20.29 22.74
C ALA A 428 -6.99 -20.35 21.21
N VAL A 429 -6.04 -19.73 20.52
CA VAL A 429 -6.09 -19.57 19.05
C VAL A 429 -4.82 -20.04 18.35
N LYS A 430 -4.93 -20.27 17.04
CA LYS A 430 -3.82 -20.19 16.09
C LYS A 430 -4.17 -19.19 14.98
N GLY A 431 -3.19 -18.50 14.46
CA GLY A 431 -3.40 -17.47 13.44
C GLY A 431 -2.13 -17.08 12.69
N THR A 432 -2.23 -16.00 11.93
CA THR A 432 -1.18 -15.48 11.05
C THR A 432 -1.16 -13.95 11.15
N LEU A 433 0.04 -13.35 11.26
CA LEU A 433 0.19 -11.90 11.43
C LEU A 433 -0.45 -11.14 10.27
N ILE A 434 -1.07 -10.00 10.56
CA ILE A 434 -1.60 -9.12 9.51
C ILE A 434 -0.46 -8.59 8.66
N LYS A 435 0.67 -8.24 9.28
CA LYS A 435 1.91 -7.87 8.58
C LYS A 435 2.28 -8.88 7.50
N ASP A 436 2.35 -10.17 7.83
CA ASP A 436 2.78 -11.22 6.90
C ASP A 436 1.80 -11.42 5.72
N LEU A 437 0.52 -11.07 5.90
CA LEU A 437 -0.50 -11.10 4.85
C LEU A 437 -0.43 -9.86 3.96
N VAL A 438 -0.23 -8.69 4.57
CA VAL A 438 -0.12 -7.39 3.89
C VAL A 438 1.18 -7.29 3.09
N ASP A 439 2.27 -7.87 3.58
CA ASP A 439 3.53 -8.00 2.85
C ASP A 439 3.39 -8.84 1.56
N LEU A 440 2.39 -9.74 1.44
CA LEU A 440 2.14 -10.49 0.21
C LEU A 440 1.72 -9.60 -0.97
N VAL A 441 1.10 -8.44 -0.70
CA VAL A 441 0.65 -7.50 -1.73
C VAL A 441 1.60 -6.30 -1.92
N GLY A 442 2.73 -6.26 -1.22
CA GLY A 442 3.72 -5.18 -1.30
C GLY A 442 3.89 -4.38 0.00
N GLY A 443 3.14 -4.70 1.06
CA GLY A 443 3.25 -4.05 2.36
C GLY A 443 2.50 -2.73 2.48
N MET A 444 2.87 -1.93 3.47
CA MET A 444 2.36 -0.56 3.69
C MET A 444 3.50 0.46 3.76
N GLU A 445 3.16 1.71 3.52
CA GLU A 445 4.03 2.86 3.80
C GLU A 445 3.62 3.59 5.09
N PRO A 446 4.54 4.30 5.76
CA PRO A 446 4.21 5.14 6.91
C PRO A 446 3.10 6.15 6.59
N GLY A 447 2.09 6.23 7.47
CA GLY A 447 0.92 7.08 7.28
C GLY A 447 -0.28 6.41 6.58
N THR A 448 -0.14 5.21 6.01
CA THR A 448 -1.28 4.47 5.45
C THR A 448 -2.00 3.62 6.51
N SER A 449 -3.11 3.01 6.12
CA SER A 449 -3.88 2.08 6.96
C SER A 449 -4.24 0.82 6.18
N VAL A 450 -4.61 -0.23 6.92
CA VAL A 450 -5.42 -1.32 6.39
C VAL A 450 -6.84 -1.23 6.91
N LYS A 451 -7.78 -1.76 6.14
CA LYS A 451 -9.14 -2.04 6.57
C LYS A 451 -9.40 -3.53 6.46
N LEU A 452 -9.73 -4.14 7.60
CA LEU A 452 -10.21 -5.52 7.70
C LEU A 452 -11.72 -5.48 7.49
N VAL A 453 -12.19 -6.03 6.39
CA VAL A 453 -13.60 -6.12 6.02
C VAL A 453 -14.09 -7.51 6.37
N ALA A 454 -15.25 -7.56 7.01
CA ALA A 454 -15.95 -8.79 7.34
C ALA A 454 -17.13 -9.03 6.39
N SER A 455 -17.45 -10.30 6.14
CA SER A 455 -18.61 -10.69 5.31
C SER A 455 -19.97 -10.24 5.84
N ASP A 456 -20.06 -9.79 7.10
CA ASP A 456 -21.25 -9.14 7.68
C ASP A 456 -21.29 -7.62 7.49
N GLY A 457 -20.32 -7.05 6.77
CA GLY A 457 -20.17 -5.62 6.49
C GLY A 457 -19.50 -4.83 7.61
N TYR A 458 -19.02 -5.47 8.69
CA TYR A 458 -18.26 -4.79 9.73
C TYR A 458 -16.83 -4.47 9.26
N GLU A 459 -16.34 -3.27 9.57
CA GLU A 459 -14.99 -2.82 9.19
C GLU A 459 -14.16 -2.48 10.43
N THR A 460 -12.94 -3.01 10.52
CA THR A 460 -11.91 -2.55 11.47
C THR A 460 -10.76 -1.92 10.70
N LYS A 461 -10.43 -0.66 10.96
CA LYS A 461 -9.21 -0.02 10.42
C LYS A 461 -8.03 -0.16 11.40
N LEU A 462 -6.82 -0.37 10.88
CA LEU A 462 -5.57 -0.36 11.63
C LEU A 462 -4.54 0.52 10.88
N GLY A 463 -3.94 1.49 11.56
CA GLY A 463 -2.87 2.32 10.99
C GLY A 463 -1.53 1.55 10.84
N TYR A 464 -0.61 2.10 10.04
CA TYR A 464 0.74 1.56 9.83
C TYR A 464 1.44 1.10 11.12
N SER A 465 1.44 1.93 12.16
CA SER A 465 2.09 1.64 13.46
C SER A 465 1.45 0.50 14.26
N SER A 466 0.25 0.07 13.89
CA SER A 466 -0.40 -1.12 14.46
C SER A 466 -0.06 -2.39 13.67
N VAL A 467 0.08 -2.31 12.35
CA VAL A 467 0.45 -3.46 11.49
C VAL A 467 1.96 -3.73 11.51
N TYR A 468 2.77 -2.68 11.56
CA TYR A 468 4.23 -2.71 11.70
C TYR A 468 4.65 -2.10 13.05
N PRO A 469 4.28 -2.71 14.19
CA PRO A 469 4.57 -2.17 15.51
C PRO A 469 6.06 -2.29 15.87
N ASN A 470 6.55 -1.34 16.67
CA ASN A 470 7.91 -1.36 17.17
C ASN A 470 8.10 -2.24 18.42
N PRO A 471 9.34 -2.43 18.89
CA PRO A 471 9.61 -3.27 20.05
C PRO A 471 8.90 -2.86 21.36
N ASP A 472 8.41 -1.63 21.51
CA ASP A 472 7.70 -1.20 22.73
C ASP A 472 6.19 -1.39 22.60
N ALA A 473 5.60 -1.15 21.43
CA ALA A 473 4.23 -1.53 21.11
C ALA A 473 4.06 -3.06 21.15
N ILE A 474 5.04 -3.82 20.64
CA ILE A 474 5.06 -5.29 20.72
C ILE A 474 5.07 -5.79 22.17
N LYS A 475 5.73 -5.11 23.12
CA LYS A 475 5.73 -5.50 24.54
C LYS A 475 4.40 -5.22 25.26
N LYS A 476 3.68 -4.18 24.80
CA LYS A 476 2.39 -3.73 25.34
C LYS A 476 1.24 -4.47 24.66
N ALA A 477 0.87 -4.01 23.47
CA ALA A 477 -0.22 -4.54 22.65
C ALA A 477 0.11 -5.87 21.97
N GLY A 478 1.38 -6.12 21.66
CA GLY A 478 1.75 -7.19 20.74
C GLY A 478 1.48 -6.84 19.28
N GLU A 479 1.49 -7.88 18.44
CA GLU A 479 1.27 -7.77 16.99
C GLU A 479 -0.15 -8.22 16.63
N PRO A 480 -0.85 -7.56 15.69
CA PRO A 480 -2.15 -8.00 15.22
C PRO A 480 -2.03 -9.20 14.27
N PHE A 481 -2.94 -10.15 14.43
CA PHE A 481 -3.02 -11.37 13.64
C PHE A 481 -4.46 -11.79 13.41
N ILE A 482 -4.75 -12.44 12.29
CA ILE A 482 -6.04 -13.10 12.09
C ILE A 482 -5.97 -14.52 12.63
N ALA A 483 -6.83 -14.84 13.59
CA ALA A 483 -7.02 -16.19 14.09
C ALA A 483 -7.88 -16.99 13.10
N TRP A 484 -7.34 -18.11 12.63
CA TRP A 484 -8.04 -19.09 11.78
C TRP A 484 -8.32 -20.40 12.50
N ASN A 485 -7.76 -20.58 13.71
CA ASN A 485 -8.17 -21.60 14.67
C ASN A 485 -8.58 -20.94 15.99
N LYS A 486 -9.66 -21.42 16.60
CA LYS A 486 -10.09 -21.04 17.95
C LYS A 486 -10.65 -22.25 18.70
N ASP A 487 -10.18 -22.40 19.94
CA ASP A 487 -10.59 -23.45 20.89
C ASP A 487 -10.58 -24.86 20.25
N GLY A 488 -9.55 -25.13 19.44
CA GLY A 488 -9.28 -26.41 18.77
C GLY A 488 -9.92 -26.59 17.39
N LYS A 489 -10.72 -25.64 16.90
CA LYS A 489 -11.41 -25.71 15.59
C LYS A 489 -10.78 -24.76 14.58
N ASN A 490 -10.53 -25.21 13.36
CA ASN A 490 -10.17 -24.34 12.23
C ASN A 490 -11.43 -23.77 11.57
N VAL A 491 -11.34 -22.66 10.83
CA VAL A 491 -12.39 -22.27 9.88
C VAL A 491 -12.60 -23.39 8.84
N PRO A 492 -13.84 -23.74 8.43
CA PRO A 492 -15.13 -23.13 8.80
C PRO A 492 -15.78 -23.67 10.09
N GLU A 493 -15.22 -24.68 10.76
CA GLU A 493 -15.77 -25.18 12.05
C GLU A 493 -15.68 -24.13 13.17
N PHE A 494 -14.70 -23.24 13.08
CA PHE A 494 -14.61 -22.00 13.83
C PHE A 494 -15.65 -21.01 13.30
N LYS A 495 -16.81 -20.99 13.97
CA LYS A 495 -18.00 -20.24 13.57
C LYS A 495 -17.92 -18.70 13.64
N ASP A 496 -16.85 -18.11 14.17
CA ASP A 496 -16.66 -16.65 14.06
C ASP A 496 -15.84 -16.27 12.80
N GLY A 497 -15.56 -17.21 11.90
CA GLY A 497 -14.72 -16.98 10.71
C GLY A 497 -13.26 -16.66 11.08
N TYR A 498 -12.52 -15.97 10.21
CA TYR A 498 -11.25 -15.37 10.64
C TYR A 498 -11.55 -14.21 11.58
N GLN A 499 -10.87 -14.15 12.73
CA GLN A 499 -11.11 -13.13 13.76
C GLN A 499 -9.83 -12.35 14.08
N LEU A 500 -9.88 -11.02 14.20
CA LEU A 500 -8.74 -10.22 14.66
C LEU A 500 -8.40 -10.56 16.12
N PHE A 501 -7.13 -10.87 16.35
CA PHE A 501 -6.47 -10.98 17.65
C PHE A 501 -5.23 -10.09 17.68
N PHE A 502 -4.80 -9.68 18.88
CA PHE A 502 -3.47 -9.13 19.14
C PHE A 502 -2.71 -10.12 20.03
N THR A 503 -1.38 -10.21 19.90
CA THR A 503 -0.60 -11.12 20.76
C THR A 503 -0.59 -10.73 22.24
N GLY A 504 -0.91 -9.46 22.56
CA GLY A 504 -1.13 -8.95 23.92
C GLY A 504 0.15 -8.82 24.73
N GLY A 505 1.28 -8.57 24.07
CA GLY A 505 2.56 -8.37 24.74
C GLY A 505 2.99 -9.50 25.67
N ASP A 506 3.60 -9.12 26.81
CA ASP A 506 4.14 -10.06 27.79
C ASP A 506 3.04 -10.82 28.58
N ASP A 507 1.85 -10.22 28.77
CA ASP A 507 0.77 -10.81 29.58
C ASP A 507 -0.32 -11.51 28.75
N GLN A 508 -0.33 -11.32 27.43
CA GLN A 508 -1.34 -11.81 26.48
C GLN A 508 -2.73 -11.16 26.58
N THR A 509 -2.81 -9.96 27.13
CA THR A 509 -4.00 -9.13 27.09
C THR A 509 -3.77 -7.99 26.12
N PHE A 510 -4.74 -7.72 25.26
CA PHE A 510 -4.86 -6.41 24.62
C PHE A 510 -5.89 -5.60 25.42
N SER A 511 -5.39 -4.68 26.24
CA SER A 511 -6.19 -3.84 27.14
C SER A 511 -6.66 -2.54 26.48
N ASN A 512 -7.58 -1.85 27.15
CA ASN A 512 -7.98 -0.51 26.73
C ASN A 512 -6.79 0.47 26.80
N TRP A 513 -5.89 0.29 27.77
CA TRP A 513 -4.67 1.10 27.89
C TRP A 513 -3.63 0.77 26.82
N ASP A 514 -3.50 -0.49 26.38
CA ASP A 514 -2.60 -0.83 25.27
C ASP A 514 -3.05 -0.16 23.97
N MET A 515 -4.36 -0.19 23.70
CA MET A 515 -4.95 0.54 22.56
C MET A 515 -4.63 2.04 22.65
N HIS A 516 -4.78 2.67 23.84
CA HIS A 516 -4.40 4.07 24.06
C HIS A 516 -2.91 4.35 23.78
N ASP A 517 -2.02 3.49 24.28
CA ASP A 517 -0.58 3.74 24.27
C ASP A 517 0.12 3.37 22.95
N THR A 518 -0.48 2.51 22.11
CA THR A 518 0.20 1.97 20.91
C THR A 518 -0.51 2.24 19.59
N MET A 519 -1.76 2.69 19.60
CA MET A 519 -2.57 2.94 18.40
C MET A 519 -2.89 4.43 18.25
N ASP A 520 -2.87 4.94 17.02
CA ASP A 520 -3.36 6.29 16.70
C ASP A 520 -4.86 6.38 17.04
N SER A 521 -5.25 7.48 17.69
CA SER A 521 -6.60 7.72 18.20
C SER A 521 -7.70 7.67 17.13
N ASN A 522 -7.36 7.90 15.86
CA ASN A 522 -8.27 7.75 14.72
C ASN A 522 -8.73 6.29 14.50
N TYR A 523 -8.02 5.31 15.06
CA TYR A 523 -8.34 3.87 14.98
C TYR A 523 -8.85 3.29 16.31
N TRP A 524 -8.95 4.08 17.38
CA TRP A 524 -9.51 3.62 18.65
C TRP A 524 -10.98 3.25 18.51
N HIS A 525 -11.36 2.09 19.06
CA HIS A 525 -12.74 1.66 19.09
C HIS A 525 -13.43 2.03 20.42
N TYR A 526 -14.67 2.48 20.32
CA TYR A 526 -15.47 2.96 21.43
C TYR A 526 -16.85 2.31 21.49
N TYR A 527 -17.32 2.04 22.71
CA TYR A 527 -18.66 1.58 23.02
C TYR A 527 -19.41 2.64 23.82
N TRP A 528 -20.60 3.00 23.35
CA TRP A 528 -21.43 4.06 23.96
C TRP A 528 -22.49 3.47 24.87
N GLU A 529 -22.42 3.76 26.17
CA GLU A 529 -23.43 3.34 27.16
C GLU A 529 -23.65 4.41 28.23
N GLY A 530 -24.91 4.66 28.60
CA GLY A 530 -25.26 5.56 29.71
C GLY A 530 -24.86 7.03 29.51
N GLY A 531 -24.56 7.47 28.28
CA GLY A 531 -24.02 8.80 28.00
C GLY A 531 -22.50 8.91 28.13
N VAL A 532 -21.80 7.77 28.23
CA VAL A 532 -20.34 7.68 28.37
C VAL A 532 -19.77 6.89 27.20
N GLN A 533 -18.67 7.40 26.66
CA GLN A 533 -17.93 6.78 25.56
C GLN A 533 -16.77 5.97 26.14
N TYR A 534 -17.00 4.67 26.36
CA TYR A 534 -15.97 3.77 26.89
C TYR A 534 -15.06 3.27 25.77
N PRO A 535 -13.73 3.38 25.91
CA PRO A 535 -12.79 2.59 25.12
C PRO A 535 -13.17 1.11 25.16
N SER A 536 -13.03 0.41 24.03
CA SER A 536 -13.25 -1.04 24.00
C SER A 536 -12.30 -1.72 23.03
N ALA A 537 -11.14 -2.12 23.55
CA ALA A 537 -10.16 -2.95 22.85
C ALA A 537 -10.81 -4.21 22.24
N ALA A 538 -11.71 -4.86 22.98
CA ALA A 538 -12.47 -6.02 22.51
C ALA A 538 -13.48 -5.74 21.37
N GLY A 539 -13.74 -4.46 21.03
CA GLY A 539 -14.56 -4.08 19.87
C GLY A 539 -13.77 -4.00 18.56
N LEU A 540 -12.42 -3.97 18.62
CA LEU A 540 -11.56 -4.11 17.45
C LEU A 540 -11.52 -5.55 16.93
N ALA A 541 -11.81 -6.54 17.78
CA ALA A 541 -11.71 -7.99 17.50
C ALA A 541 -12.79 -8.52 16.53
N SER A 542 -12.85 -7.91 15.34
CA SER A 542 -13.77 -8.20 14.24
C SER A 542 -13.70 -9.65 13.83
N LYS A 543 -14.85 -10.19 13.47
CA LYS A 543 -15.10 -11.57 13.07
C LYS A 543 -15.33 -11.63 11.57
N TYR A 544 -15.37 -12.83 11.01
CA TYR A 544 -15.74 -13.09 9.62
C TYR A 544 -14.89 -12.32 8.58
N ILE A 545 -13.65 -11.98 8.93
CA ILE A 545 -12.73 -11.25 8.05
C ILE A 545 -12.46 -12.11 6.82
N ASP A 546 -12.86 -11.63 5.65
CA ASP A 546 -12.64 -12.28 4.36
C ASP A 546 -11.95 -11.35 3.35
N GLU A 547 -11.80 -10.06 3.64
CA GLU A 547 -10.99 -9.13 2.87
C GLU A 547 -10.11 -8.22 3.75
N ILE A 548 -8.87 -8.00 3.33
CA ILE A 548 -7.91 -7.06 3.92
C ILE A 548 -7.52 -6.05 2.84
N GLN A 549 -8.09 -4.86 2.94
CA GLN A 549 -7.78 -3.72 2.07
C GLN A 549 -6.54 -3.01 2.60
N VAL A 550 -5.54 -2.82 1.76
CA VAL A 550 -4.29 -2.10 2.02
C VAL A 550 -4.29 -0.86 1.14
N PHE A 551 -3.93 0.31 1.66
CA PHE A 551 -3.90 1.54 0.89
C PHE A 551 -2.46 1.99 0.64
N SER A 552 -2.12 2.28 -0.63
CA SER A 552 -0.77 2.71 -1.03
C SER A 552 -0.47 4.18 -0.71
N VAL A 553 -1.45 4.92 -0.18
CA VAL A 553 -1.30 6.32 0.24
C VAL A 553 -2.01 6.57 1.58
N PRO A 554 -1.57 7.58 2.36
CA PRO A 554 -2.30 8.02 3.54
C PRO A 554 -3.70 8.56 3.21
N GLU A 555 -4.71 8.17 3.99
CA GLU A 555 -6.04 8.79 3.96
C GLU A 555 -5.95 10.21 4.52
N SER A 556 -5.81 11.21 3.63
CA SER A 556 -5.53 12.60 4.03
C SER A 556 -6.82 13.41 4.19
N ALA A 557 -7.25 13.64 5.43
CA ALA A 557 -8.34 14.58 5.73
C ALA A 557 -7.94 16.05 5.47
N TRP A 558 -6.64 16.31 5.44
CA TRP A 558 -5.99 17.58 5.13
C TRP A 558 -4.54 17.34 4.68
N LYS A 559 -3.92 18.38 4.12
CA LYS A 559 -2.50 18.45 3.77
C LYS A 559 -1.86 19.70 4.38
N LEU A 560 -0.58 19.62 4.70
CA LEU A 560 0.28 20.72 5.12
C LEU A 560 1.36 20.89 4.05
N ASP A 561 1.35 22.02 3.36
CA ASP A 561 2.36 22.34 2.33
C ASP A 561 3.64 22.82 3.00
N LEU A 562 4.80 22.27 2.59
CA LEU A 562 6.12 22.61 3.10
C LEU A 562 7.03 23.03 1.94
N ASP A 563 7.68 24.19 2.05
CA ASP A 563 8.44 24.79 0.96
C ASP A 563 9.76 25.39 1.46
N GLY A 564 10.87 24.68 1.25
CA GLY A 564 12.23 25.16 1.49
C GLY A 564 13.00 25.51 0.21
N SER A 565 12.31 25.55 -0.94
CA SER A 565 12.92 25.72 -2.26
C SER A 565 13.75 27.00 -2.39
N ALA A 566 13.35 28.07 -1.70
CA ALA A 566 14.05 29.35 -1.67
C ALA A 566 15.40 29.33 -0.94
N LEU A 567 15.70 28.25 -0.19
CA LEU A 567 17.00 27.99 0.44
C LEU A 567 17.85 26.95 -0.31
N GLY A 568 17.32 26.35 -1.38
CA GLY A 568 17.92 25.23 -2.09
C GLY A 568 17.54 23.85 -1.55
N GLY A 569 16.57 23.79 -0.62
CA GLY A 569 15.90 22.57 -0.21
C GLY A 569 14.73 22.20 -1.13
N VAL A 570 13.76 21.46 -0.62
CA VAL A 570 12.68 20.85 -1.42
C VAL A 570 11.31 21.49 -1.17
N GLU A 571 10.36 21.24 -2.08
CA GLU A 571 8.94 21.58 -1.93
C GLU A 571 8.12 20.28 -1.89
N THR A 572 7.24 20.13 -0.90
CA THR A 572 6.45 18.91 -0.68
C THR A 572 5.18 19.20 0.13
N ASN A 573 4.39 18.17 0.42
CA ASN A 573 3.25 18.25 1.33
C ASN A 573 3.20 17.02 2.25
N ILE A 574 2.85 17.24 3.51
CA ILE A 574 2.60 16.20 4.50
C ILE A 574 1.08 15.98 4.62
N SER A 575 0.66 14.71 4.57
CA SER A 575 -0.74 14.31 4.79
C SER A 575 -1.07 14.17 6.28
N SER A 576 -2.35 14.25 6.64
CA SER A 576 -2.80 14.03 8.02
C SER A 576 -2.32 12.68 8.59
N GLY A 577 -2.51 11.58 7.86
CA GLY A 577 -2.08 10.25 8.31
C GLY A 577 -0.56 10.12 8.52
N TYR A 578 0.25 10.77 7.67
CA TYR A 578 1.70 10.81 7.87
C TYR A 578 2.09 11.67 9.07
N PHE A 579 1.45 12.83 9.26
CA PHE A 579 1.67 13.70 10.41
C PHE A 579 1.34 12.99 11.73
N ASP A 580 0.17 12.37 11.83
CA ASP A 580 -0.25 11.66 13.03
C ASP A 580 0.59 10.40 13.28
N SER A 581 1.01 9.69 12.22
CA SER A 581 2.02 8.61 12.31
C SER A 581 3.38 9.10 12.79
N ALA A 582 3.78 10.32 12.43
CA ALA A 582 5.01 10.93 12.93
C ALA A 582 4.91 11.25 14.44
N LEU A 583 3.74 11.71 14.94
CA LEU A 583 3.54 11.98 16.37
C LEU A 583 3.62 10.73 17.25
N VAL A 584 3.25 9.56 16.71
CA VAL A 584 3.43 8.26 17.38
C VAL A 584 4.70 7.53 16.92
N CYS A 585 5.57 8.18 16.14
CA CYS A 585 6.68 7.52 15.45
C CYS A 585 7.62 6.80 16.40
N GLN A 586 8.00 5.61 15.94
CA GLN A 586 8.37 4.52 16.81
C GLN A 586 9.85 4.13 16.71
N PHE A 587 10.63 4.85 15.89
CA PHE A 587 12.05 4.59 15.59
C PHE A 587 13.04 5.35 16.49
N GLY A 588 12.60 5.78 17.69
CA GLY A 588 13.46 6.40 18.71
C GLY A 588 13.56 7.94 18.64
N SER A 589 13.16 8.56 17.52
CA SER A 589 12.98 10.00 17.43
C SER A 589 11.59 10.39 17.93
N ASN A 590 11.51 11.09 19.07
CA ASN A 590 10.25 11.62 19.57
C ASN A 590 9.87 12.90 18.79
N HIS A 591 9.11 12.74 17.72
CA HIS A 591 8.58 13.85 16.92
C HIS A 591 7.37 14.55 17.57
N SER A 592 7.04 14.24 18.83
CA SER A 592 5.93 14.85 19.54
C SER A 592 6.38 15.71 20.72
N ALA A 593 5.69 16.83 20.93
CA ALA A 593 5.78 17.68 22.11
C ALA A 593 4.39 18.08 22.58
N SER A 594 4.31 18.61 23.81
CA SER A 594 3.06 19.08 24.39
C SER A 594 3.25 20.39 25.14
N TYR A 595 2.22 21.24 25.10
CA TYR A 595 2.20 22.54 25.73
C TYR A 595 0.85 22.77 26.42
N THR A 596 0.89 23.18 27.68
CA THR A 596 -0.31 23.59 28.43
C THR A 596 -0.47 25.10 28.34
N ASP A 597 -1.61 25.56 27.83
CA ASP A 597 -1.92 26.99 27.72
C ASP A 597 -2.41 27.61 29.05
N HIS A 598 -2.72 28.91 29.03
CA HIS A 598 -3.18 29.64 30.22
C HIS A 598 -4.59 29.24 30.69
N ASP A 599 -5.39 28.62 29.82
CA ASP A 599 -6.72 28.10 30.15
C ASP A 599 -6.66 26.65 30.66
N GLY A 600 -5.46 26.05 30.65
CA GLY A 600 -5.19 24.70 31.13
C GLY A 600 -5.34 23.61 30.07
N LYS A 601 -5.58 23.96 28.79
CA LYS A 601 -5.68 22.99 27.71
C LYS A 601 -4.32 22.44 27.34
N ILE A 602 -4.24 21.15 27.07
CA ILE A 602 -3.00 20.45 26.69
C ILE A 602 -2.99 20.24 25.18
N TRP A 603 -2.21 21.06 24.48
CA TRP A 603 -1.99 20.95 23.04
C TRP A 603 -0.84 19.96 22.77
N LYS A 604 -1.01 19.07 21.78
CA LYS A 604 0.05 18.12 21.37
C LYS A 604 0.18 18.02 19.86
N GLY A 605 1.43 17.96 19.40
CA GLY A 605 1.82 17.75 18.00
C GLY A 605 3.32 17.90 17.80
N MET A 606 3.73 18.34 16.61
CA MET A 606 5.12 18.28 16.16
C MET A 606 5.90 19.57 16.45
N PRO A 607 7.09 19.51 17.07
CA PRO A 607 8.00 20.65 17.15
C PRO A 607 8.34 21.22 15.77
N LEU A 608 8.29 22.54 15.62
CA LEU A 608 8.41 23.24 14.34
C LEU A 608 9.70 22.92 13.57
N TRP A 609 10.81 22.66 14.27
CA TRP A 609 12.10 22.36 13.63
C TRP A 609 12.11 21.02 12.86
N PHE A 610 11.27 20.04 13.21
CA PHE A 610 11.14 18.83 12.40
C PHE A 610 10.53 19.14 11.02
N LEU A 611 9.52 20.01 10.98
CA LEU A 611 8.86 20.41 9.73
C LEU A 611 9.73 21.33 8.88
N ALA A 612 10.59 22.13 9.51
CA ALA A 612 11.60 22.91 8.79
C ALA A 612 12.68 21.99 8.18
N GLY A 613 13.23 21.04 8.97
CA GLY A 613 14.22 20.08 8.48
C GLY A 613 13.71 19.19 7.34
N PHE A 614 12.42 18.85 7.36
CA PHE A 614 11.78 18.06 6.29
C PHE A 614 11.91 18.68 4.88
N VAL A 615 12.24 19.98 4.79
CA VAL A 615 12.39 20.72 3.53
C VAL A 615 13.62 21.64 3.43
N ASP A 616 14.46 21.78 4.47
CA ASP A 616 15.56 22.75 4.45
C ASP A 616 16.79 22.30 3.65
N ASP A 617 16.94 21.00 3.39
CA ASP A 617 17.71 20.46 2.26
C ASP A 617 17.05 19.22 1.61
N ALA A 618 17.82 18.23 1.15
CA ALA A 618 17.34 17.01 0.50
C ALA A 618 17.19 15.81 1.46
N ASP A 619 17.80 15.87 2.66
CA ASP A 619 17.65 14.86 3.70
C ASP A 619 16.36 15.12 4.50
N GLN A 620 15.24 14.65 3.99
CA GLN A 620 13.95 14.92 4.63
C GLN A 620 13.73 14.16 5.96
N HIS A 621 14.50 13.09 6.24
CA HIS A 621 14.11 12.12 7.27
C HIS A 621 15.27 11.26 7.86
N SER A 622 16.46 11.83 8.08
CA SER A 622 17.51 11.25 8.95
C SER A 622 17.69 11.99 10.28
N ASN A 623 18.62 11.52 11.14
CA ASN A 623 19.04 12.23 12.35
C ASN A 623 19.64 13.64 12.08
N ASN A 624 20.11 13.86 10.85
CA ASN A 624 20.70 15.11 10.38
C ASN A 624 19.75 15.96 9.52
N ALA A 625 18.51 15.51 9.31
CA ALA A 625 17.52 16.17 8.45
C ALA A 625 17.24 17.63 8.78
N TYR A 626 17.49 18.07 10.02
CA TYR A 626 17.49 19.49 10.32
C TYR A 626 18.86 20.09 10.04
N ASN A 627 18.97 20.89 8.98
CA ASN A 627 20.23 21.51 8.58
C ASN A 627 20.66 22.60 9.58
N GLU A 628 21.36 22.17 10.63
CA GLU A 628 21.79 23.02 11.73
C GLU A 628 22.68 24.20 11.29
N SER A 629 23.46 24.03 10.22
CA SER A 629 24.35 25.07 9.69
C SER A 629 23.55 26.15 8.95
N LEU A 630 22.57 25.74 8.15
CA LEU A 630 21.64 26.66 7.50
C LEU A 630 20.80 27.41 8.54
N ALA A 631 20.33 26.72 9.59
CA ALA A 631 19.60 27.32 10.69
C ALA A 631 20.44 28.31 11.52
N ASP A 632 21.73 28.03 11.76
CA ASP A 632 22.66 28.93 12.44
C ASP A 632 23.04 30.15 11.60
N ASN A 633 23.05 30.02 10.27
CA ASN A 633 23.25 31.14 9.34
C ASN A 633 22.02 32.08 9.25
N GLY A 634 20.85 31.61 9.66
CA GLY A 634 19.62 32.38 9.76
C GLY A 634 18.72 32.32 8.53
N TYR A 635 17.48 31.90 8.74
CA TYR A 635 16.38 31.98 7.75
C TYR A 635 15.04 32.24 8.45
N GLN A 636 14.06 32.71 7.68
CA GLN A 636 12.69 32.96 8.12
C GLN A 636 11.83 31.71 7.90
N ILE A 637 11.24 31.18 8.96
CA ILE A 637 10.16 30.18 8.90
C ILE A 637 8.83 30.94 8.88
N ILE A 638 8.08 30.86 7.79
CA ILE A 638 6.80 31.53 7.59
C ILE A 638 5.67 30.52 7.68
N ILE A 639 4.89 30.59 8.76
CA ILE A 639 3.74 29.73 9.02
C ILE A 639 2.47 30.47 8.59
N THR A 640 1.65 29.84 7.75
CA THR A 640 0.44 30.44 7.16
C THR A 640 -0.80 29.62 7.51
N GLY A 641 -1.81 30.29 8.07
CA GLY A 641 -3.15 29.75 8.31
C GLY A 641 -4.05 29.83 7.06
N LYS A 642 -5.10 29.01 7.03
CA LYS A 642 -6.12 28.99 5.95
C LYS A 642 -6.82 30.34 5.72
N ASP A 643 -6.86 31.20 6.73
CA ASP A 643 -7.41 32.56 6.65
C ASP A 643 -6.43 33.58 6.02
N GLY A 644 -5.20 33.17 5.73
CA GLY A 644 -4.11 34.02 5.25
C GLY A 644 -3.30 34.69 6.35
N THR A 645 -3.60 34.43 7.64
CA THR A 645 -2.79 34.93 8.76
C THR A 645 -1.41 34.28 8.74
N THR A 646 -0.36 35.09 8.83
CA THR A 646 1.04 34.61 8.82
C THR A 646 1.77 34.94 10.12
N LYS A 647 2.65 34.02 10.53
CA LYS A 647 3.65 34.24 11.59
C LYS A 647 5.03 33.94 11.03
N VAL A 648 5.98 34.83 11.30
CA VAL A 648 7.40 34.62 10.97
C VAL A 648 8.15 34.28 12.25
N ILE A 649 8.94 33.21 12.21
CA ILE A 649 9.83 32.75 13.28
C ILE A 649 11.25 32.65 12.69
N ASP A 650 12.26 33.06 13.46
CA ASP A 650 13.67 32.91 13.03
C ASP A 650 14.12 31.45 13.23
N SER A 651 14.90 30.91 12.29
CA SER A 651 15.45 29.55 12.38
C SER A 651 16.25 29.32 13.67
N THR A 652 16.94 30.36 14.17
CA THR A 652 17.71 30.29 15.42
C THR A 652 16.82 30.19 16.67
N ASP A 653 15.61 30.76 16.63
CA ASP A 653 14.62 30.63 17.71
C ASP A 653 13.95 29.25 17.71
N ALA A 654 13.67 28.68 16.54
CA ALA A 654 13.03 27.37 16.40
C ALA A 654 14.00 26.19 16.59
N LYS A 655 15.31 26.39 16.40
CA LYS A 655 16.35 25.34 16.40
C LYS A 655 16.25 24.38 17.59
N ARG A 656 16.02 23.10 17.26
CA ARG A 656 15.99 21.92 18.16
C ARG A 656 15.31 22.15 19.52
N ASN A 657 14.14 22.79 19.54
CA ASN A 657 13.35 22.95 20.76
C ASN A 657 11.84 22.80 20.53
N ASP A 658 11.10 22.61 21.62
CA ASP A 658 9.66 22.35 21.68
C ASP A 658 8.82 23.61 21.99
N LYS A 659 9.41 24.80 21.97
CA LYS A 659 8.70 26.05 22.29
C LYS A 659 7.74 26.52 21.20
N TYR A 660 7.87 25.94 20.00
CA TYR A 660 7.00 26.13 18.85
C TYR A 660 6.53 24.75 18.39
N ILE A 661 5.22 24.52 18.46
CA ILE A 661 4.56 23.25 18.17
C ILE A 661 3.47 23.51 17.14
N ILE A 662 3.46 22.70 16.08
CA ILE A 662 2.32 22.57 15.18
C ILE A 662 1.46 21.45 15.77
N ALA A 663 0.35 21.78 16.44
CA ALA A 663 -0.49 20.82 17.16
C ALA A 663 -1.68 20.33 16.31
N SER A 664 -1.94 19.02 16.31
CA SER A 664 -3.12 18.38 15.71
C SER A 664 -4.15 17.90 16.74
N THR A 665 -3.82 18.01 18.04
CA THR A 665 -4.67 17.57 19.15
C THR A 665 -4.71 18.57 20.31
N VAL A 666 -5.83 18.58 21.03
CA VAL A 666 -6.09 19.35 22.25
C VAL A 666 -6.79 18.45 23.27
N ASP A 667 -6.32 18.45 24.52
CA ASP A 667 -6.83 17.64 25.64
C ASP A 667 -6.95 16.12 25.32
N GLY A 668 -6.05 15.63 24.46
CA GLY A 668 -6.00 14.23 24.02
C GLY A 668 -6.94 13.87 22.86
N ALA A 669 -7.68 14.83 22.30
CA ALA A 669 -8.55 14.63 21.14
C ALA A 669 -8.07 15.43 19.91
N HIS A 670 -8.33 14.94 18.70
CA HIS A 670 -8.08 15.70 17.47
C HIS A 670 -8.95 16.96 17.39
N LEU A 671 -8.42 17.99 16.71
CA LEU A 671 -9.17 19.21 16.43
C LEU A 671 -10.41 18.91 15.57
N SER A 672 -11.59 19.38 16.00
CA SER A 672 -12.83 19.22 15.24
C SER A 672 -12.78 20.02 13.94
N LYS A 673 -13.39 19.52 12.85
CA LYS A 673 -13.50 20.24 11.57
C LYS A 673 -14.25 21.58 11.68
N ASP A 674 -15.08 21.73 12.71
CA ASP A 674 -15.82 22.96 13.02
C ASP A 674 -15.03 23.94 13.92
N ASP A 675 -13.86 23.53 14.43
CA ASP A 675 -12.96 24.41 15.19
C ASP A 675 -12.11 25.25 14.22
N PRO A 676 -12.00 26.58 14.40
CA PRO A 676 -11.15 27.44 13.56
C PRO A 676 -9.67 27.01 13.52
N SER A 677 -9.21 26.27 14.53
CA SER A 677 -7.86 25.70 14.62
C SER A 677 -7.62 24.58 13.61
N TRP A 678 -8.67 24.02 12.96
CA TRP A 678 -8.54 22.84 12.09
C TRP A 678 -7.86 23.16 10.74
N PRO A 679 -6.77 22.45 10.38
CA PRO A 679 -6.42 21.11 10.86
C PRO A 679 -5.30 21.08 11.90
N LEU A 680 -4.59 22.18 12.04
CA LEU A 680 -3.34 22.33 12.76
C LEU A 680 -3.26 23.75 13.33
N ILE A 681 -2.65 23.89 14.50
CA ILE A 681 -2.44 25.19 15.16
C ILE A 681 -0.97 25.38 15.51
N LEU A 682 -0.41 26.56 15.20
CA LEU A 682 0.87 26.97 15.78
C LEU A 682 0.63 27.42 17.22
N THR A 683 1.24 26.74 18.17
CA THR A 683 1.14 26.98 19.62
C THR A 683 2.48 26.68 20.29
N GLY A 684 2.59 26.83 21.62
CA GLY A 684 3.82 26.56 22.37
C GLY A 684 4.26 27.70 23.27
N SER A 685 5.25 27.45 24.12
CA SER A 685 5.69 28.38 25.17
C SER A 685 6.33 29.68 24.65
N SER A 686 6.74 29.74 23.39
CA SER A 686 7.20 30.97 22.70
C SER A 686 6.14 31.61 21.79
N VAL A 687 4.93 31.05 21.71
CA VAL A 687 3.87 31.54 20.80
C VAL A 687 2.92 32.46 21.56
N SER A 688 3.09 33.77 21.38
CA SER A 688 2.24 34.80 22.00
C SER A 688 0.84 34.91 21.38
N GLU A 689 0.73 34.57 20.10
CA GLU A 689 -0.49 34.62 19.29
C GLU A 689 -0.44 33.40 18.36
N PRO A 690 -1.40 32.47 18.46
CA PRO A 690 -1.40 31.26 17.65
C PRO A 690 -1.80 31.56 16.20
N VAL A 691 -1.32 30.74 15.27
CA VAL A 691 -1.85 30.69 13.89
C VAL A 691 -2.82 29.52 13.82
N LEU A 692 -4.08 29.81 13.55
CA LEU A 692 -5.16 28.83 13.48
C LEU A 692 -5.24 28.22 12.07
N GLY A 693 -5.57 26.93 11.98
CA GLY A 693 -5.79 26.26 10.70
C GLY A 693 -4.58 26.32 9.77
N VAL A 694 -3.37 26.10 10.30
CA VAL A 694 -2.10 26.08 9.55
C VAL A 694 -2.20 25.17 8.34
N SER A 695 -1.84 25.69 7.17
CA SER A 695 -1.88 24.97 5.89
C SER A 695 -0.58 25.05 5.07
N LYS A 696 0.28 26.06 5.31
CA LYS A 696 1.61 26.15 4.69
C LYS A 696 2.70 26.54 5.69
N ILE A 697 3.89 25.97 5.56
CA ILE A 697 5.14 26.46 6.15
C ILE A 697 6.15 26.70 5.00
N GLU A 698 6.78 27.86 4.97
CA GLU A 698 7.71 28.27 3.90
C GLU A 698 8.99 28.85 4.50
N LEU A 699 10.15 28.41 4.01
CA LEU A 699 11.47 28.85 4.49
C LEU A 699 12.06 29.87 3.52
N LYS A 700 12.48 31.04 4.02
CA LYS A 700 13.05 32.12 3.18
C LYS A 700 14.37 32.65 3.71
N PRO A 701 15.28 33.10 2.83
CA PRO A 701 16.45 33.87 3.25
C PRO A 701 16.06 35.08 4.12
N LEU A 702 16.95 35.47 5.03
CA LEU A 702 16.88 36.80 5.65
C LEU A 702 17.06 37.87 4.55
N ASN A 703 16.17 38.87 4.55
CA ASN A 703 16.20 40.00 3.60
C ASN A 703 17.26 41.06 3.94
#